data_AF-A0A928I4U4-F1
#
_entry.id   AF-A0A928I4U4-F1
#
_cell.length_a   1.000
_cell.length_b   1.000
_cell.length_c   1.000
_cell.angle_alpha   90.00
_cell.angle_beta   90.00
_cell.angle_gamma   90.00
#
_symmetry.space_group_name_H-M   'P 1'
#
loop_
_entity.id
_entity.type
_entity.pdbx_description
1 polymer ?
#
loop_
_entity_poly.entity_id
_entity_poly.type
_entity_poly.pdbx_seq_one_letter_code
_entity_poly.pdbx_strand_id
1 'polypeptide(L)'
;MLELRWLIISLSIFALTMAYAIYSFFRKAKRRSAFKAFYIVFGGIFLASMTAFVPLYLPVFDGDAASYLTVALSSAHNAIRLYIVDCDMSFVLEQTAGLDVVVRSIYRIYINLLMVVSPILTVSAVLTFFANILTALRYFTHFFKNAYIFTELNEKSIALASSLKEKDPAASLIFTDVYATDDESSHELIEKAKELKSLLFKQDVTSVNFRFHSKKRKLYFFIIGKNTSENLNQVVELSSPYRRRGRRGVGMPVIGYDYPRGDTRIYVFSAGIGTEQNLSATHPKYLKIRRVNETQSMVYNLLNEHGMDIFDSAKETGNTVFNKATGENDPERKISALVVGMGLHGTEMVKALAWFGQMHPYTLEINAVDKDPGIAGLFHSMCPDLFDCNPPDLSEKEKRGEWRYHNGDHTTPGEAHYTISLYGGVDTRLASFDEMIKRFRDTTYVFVTLGSDDMNVVVATKLRILFRRMGISPIIHTIVYNTNSYEALKHGKTASGQSYDIVPFGNISTTFSANCILNSDLEAKALARHMKYVNHVIAEQGIEGEERKSMLAAEEETFWKYDYNYRSSIASVLHYEFKVRCGSPGSEKAPADRTEAEKVFHRYLEHQRWNAYVRSEGFVYAPVRDKLAKTHHLLVPFDDLPYSEQIKDDD
;
A
#
# COMPACT_ATOMS: atom_id res chain seq x y z
N MET A 1 -30.25 64.02 2.89
CA MET A 1 -29.23 63.83 1.81
C MET A 1 -28.07 62.94 2.25
N LEU A 2 -27.44 63.18 3.41
CA LEU A 2 -26.31 62.39 3.91
C LEU A 2 -26.70 60.93 4.23
N GLU A 3 -27.81 60.72 4.94
CA GLU A 3 -28.32 59.39 5.31
C GLU A 3 -28.65 58.52 4.09
N LEU A 4 -29.21 59.13 3.04
CA LEU A 4 -29.49 58.45 1.77
C LEU A 4 -28.21 57.98 1.06
N ARG A 5 -27.12 58.75 1.13
CA ARG A 5 -25.82 58.36 0.55
C ARG A 5 -25.22 57.16 1.27
N TRP A 6 -25.25 57.16 2.59
CA TRP A 6 -24.75 56.04 3.40
C TRP A 6 -25.59 54.77 3.24
N LEU A 7 -26.92 54.91 3.13
CA LEU A 7 -27.81 53.80 2.82
C LEU A 7 -27.48 53.19 1.45
N ILE A 8 -27.27 54.01 0.42
CA ILE A 8 -26.88 53.53 -0.91
C ILE A 8 -25.52 52.83 -0.88
N ILE A 9 -24.55 53.36 -0.13
CA ILE A 9 -23.23 52.74 0.05
C ILE A 9 -23.36 51.37 0.71
N SER A 10 -24.09 51.27 1.81
CA SER A 10 -24.30 50.01 2.53
C SER A 10 -25.02 48.97 1.66
N LEU A 11 -26.10 49.37 0.97
CA LEU A 11 -26.82 48.49 0.03
C LEU A 11 -25.93 48.03 -1.13
N SER A 12 -25.04 48.89 -1.61
CA SER A 12 -24.08 48.54 -2.67
C SER A 12 -23.07 47.52 -2.18
N ILE A 13 -22.54 47.66 -0.96
CA ILE A 13 -21.64 46.68 -0.34
C ILE A 13 -22.37 45.34 -0.17
N PHE A 14 -23.61 45.35 0.32
CA PHE A 14 -24.43 44.16 0.46
C PHE A 14 -24.70 43.47 -0.90
N ALA A 15 -25.11 44.24 -1.91
CA ALA A 15 -25.40 43.71 -3.25
C ALA A 15 -24.15 43.17 -3.94
N LEU A 16 -23.01 43.87 -3.87
CA LEU A 16 -21.74 43.43 -4.44
C LEU A 16 -21.22 42.15 -3.77
N THR A 17 -21.33 42.06 -2.45
CA THR A 17 -20.90 40.87 -1.69
C THR A 17 -21.79 39.67 -2.01
N MET A 18 -23.11 39.88 -2.14
CA MET A 18 -24.04 38.83 -2.53
C MET A 18 -23.88 38.42 -4.00
N ALA A 19 -23.71 39.37 -4.91
CA ALA A 19 -23.47 39.10 -6.32
C ALA A 19 -22.15 38.35 -6.54
N TYR A 20 -21.10 38.71 -5.80
CA TYR A 20 -19.85 37.97 -5.81
C TYR A 20 -20.01 36.55 -5.23
N ALA A 21 -20.76 36.40 -4.15
CA ALA A 21 -21.05 35.09 -3.57
C ALA A 21 -21.81 34.19 -4.55
N ILE A 22 -22.88 34.72 -5.17
CA ILE A 22 -23.68 34.05 -6.20
C ILE A 22 -22.81 33.69 -7.41
N TYR A 23 -22.02 34.64 -7.92
CA TYR A 23 -21.10 34.40 -9.02
C TYR A 23 -20.04 33.33 -8.68
N SER A 24 -19.50 33.35 -7.47
CA SER A 24 -18.53 32.35 -6.99
C SER A 24 -19.16 30.96 -6.79
N PHE A 25 -20.47 30.90 -6.55
CA PHE A 25 -21.26 29.68 -6.43
C PHE A 25 -21.58 29.09 -7.81
N PHE A 26 -21.99 29.92 -8.76
CA PHE A 26 -22.37 29.47 -10.11
C PHE A 26 -21.18 29.20 -11.05
N ARG A 27 -20.03 29.87 -10.89
CA ARG A 27 -18.89 29.71 -11.81
C ARG A 27 -17.99 28.51 -11.49
N LYS A 28 -18.23 27.77 -10.41
CA LYS A 28 -17.54 26.49 -10.08
C LYS A 28 -18.21 25.85 -8.85
N ALA A 29 -18.76 24.65 -9.01
CA ALA A 29 -19.16 23.77 -7.91
C ALA A 29 -17.94 23.30 -7.08
N LYS A 30 -17.28 24.22 -6.36
CA LYS A 30 -16.10 23.98 -5.53
C LYS A 30 -16.35 24.37 -4.09
N ARG A 31 -16.16 23.45 -3.15
CA ARG A 31 -16.33 23.68 -1.71
C ARG A 31 -15.31 24.68 -1.13
N ARG A 32 -14.11 24.80 -1.74
CA ARG A 32 -13.11 25.85 -1.43
C ARG A 32 -13.55 27.25 -1.88
N SER A 33 -14.32 27.35 -2.96
CA SER A 33 -14.99 28.60 -3.37
C SER A 33 -16.04 28.99 -2.33
N ALA A 34 -16.85 28.02 -1.89
CA ALA A 34 -17.88 28.25 -0.88
C ALA A 34 -17.32 28.67 0.49
N PHE A 35 -16.21 28.11 0.95
CA PHE A 35 -15.59 28.52 2.23
C PHE A 35 -15.00 29.94 2.14
N LYS A 36 -14.28 30.28 1.07
CA LYS A 36 -13.79 31.66 0.84
C LYS A 36 -14.96 32.63 0.64
N ALA A 37 -15.99 32.24 -0.11
CA ALA A 37 -17.21 33.01 -0.29
C ALA A 37 -17.94 33.23 1.03
N PHE A 38 -17.98 32.24 1.93
CA PHE A 38 -18.56 32.39 3.26
C PHE A 38 -17.87 33.49 4.07
N TYR A 39 -16.53 33.52 4.16
CA TYR A 39 -15.83 34.59 4.89
C TYR A 39 -15.92 35.96 4.19
N ILE A 40 -16.02 35.98 2.86
CA ILE A 40 -16.25 37.22 2.10
C ILE A 40 -17.67 37.75 2.36
N VAL A 41 -18.68 36.87 2.39
CA VAL A 41 -20.06 37.23 2.78
C VAL A 41 -20.10 37.66 4.24
N PHE A 42 -19.41 36.95 5.13
CA PHE A 42 -19.33 37.28 6.55
C PHE A 42 -18.73 38.68 6.77
N GLY A 43 -17.55 38.95 6.21
CA GLY A 43 -16.88 40.26 6.32
C GLY A 43 -17.61 41.36 5.55
N GLY A 44 -18.20 41.02 4.40
CA GLY A 44 -18.97 41.93 3.56
C GLY A 44 -20.25 42.42 4.22
N ILE A 45 -21.01 41.52 4.83
CA ILE A 45 -22.22 41.86 5.61
C ILE A 45 -21.85 42.61 6.88
N PHE A 46 -20.72 42.31 7.52
CA PHE A 46 -20.22 43.10 8.65
C PHE A 46 -19.92 44.55 8.25
N LEU A 47 -19.24 44.77 7.12
CA LEU A 47 -18.96 46.10 6.57
C LEU A 47 -20.24 46.82 6.13
N ALA A 48 -21.19 46.11 5.52
CA ALA A 48 -22.49 46.64 5.16
C ALA A 48 -23.27 47.10 6.42
N SER A 49 -23.29 46.28 7.47
CA SER A 49 -23.88 46.61 8.76
C SER A 49 -23.23 47.83 9.41
N MET A 50 -21.89 47.87 9.48
CA MET A 50 -21.16 48.99 10.05
C MET A 50 -21.47 50.30 9.30
N THR A 51 -21.43 50.29 7.98
CA THR A 51 -21.76 51.47 7.16
C THR A 51 -23.23 51.90 7.26
N ALA A 52 -24.14 50.96 7.56
CA ALA A 52 -25.54 51.26 7.85
C ALA A 52 -25.77 51.88 9.24
N PHE A 53 -24.80 51.86 10.15
CA PHE A 53 -24.95 52.55 11.45
C PHE A 53 -24.28 53.92 11.49
N VAL A 54 -23.31 54.19 10.61
CA VAL A 54 -22.62 55.47 10.51
C VAL A 54 -23.57 56.67 10.47
N PRO A 55 -24.57 56.75 9.56
CA PRO A 55 -25.43 57.92 9.48
C PRO A 55 -26.37 58.08 10.68
N LEU A 56 -26.63 57.02 11.45
CA LEU A 56 -27.46 57.07 12.66
C LEU A 56 -26.70 57.64 13.86
N TYR A 57 -25.37 57.54 13.84
CA TYR A 57 -24.51 58.05 14.92
C TYR A 57 -23.90 59.42 14.64
N LEU A 58 -23.84 59.85 13.37
CA LEU A 58 -23.36 61.18 13.01
C LEU A 58 -24.10 62.33 13.74
N PRO A 59 -25.44 62.32 13.87
CA PRO A 59 -26.16 63.37 14.61
C PRO A 59 -25.98 63.25 16.14
N VAL A 60 -25.72 62.04 16.64
CA VAL A 60 -25.61 61.75 18.08
C VAL A 60 -24.32 62.32 18.67
N PHE A 61 -23.25 62.33 17.88
CA PHE A 61 -21.93 62.81 18.29
C PHE A 61 -21.52 64.12 17.60
N ASP A 62 -22.50 64.87 17.08
CA ASP A 62 -22.24 66.16 16.46
C ASP A 62 -21.73 67.16 17.52
N GLY A 63 -20.54 67.72 17.30
CA GLY A 63 -19.85 68.61 18.25
C GLY A 63 -18.76 67.98 19.14
N ASP A 64 -18.57 66.66 19.11
CA ASP A 64 -17.49 66.00 19.86
C ASP A 64 -16.11 66.13 19.18
N ALA A 65 -15.05 66.34 19.98
CA ALA A 65 -13.67 66.49 19.50
C ALA A 65 -13.12 65.25 18.76
N ALA A 66 -13.71 64.08 18.99
CA ALA A 66 -13.37 62.81 18.35
C ALA A 66 -14.57 62.16 17.61
N SER A 67 -15.55 62.98 17.21
CA SER A 67 -16.85 62.57 16.64
C SER A 67 -16.76 61.48 15.57
N TYR A 68 -15.82 61.55 14.63
CA TYR A 68 -15.69 60.53 13.57
C TYR A 68 -15.19 59.18 14.09
N LEU A 69 -14.29 59.17 15.09
CA LEU A 69 -13.76 57.94 15.68
C LEU A 69 -14.82 57.27 16.56
N THR A 70 -15.55 58.05 17.36
CA THR A 70 -16.66 57.54 18.18
C THR A 70 -17.79 57.00 17.31
N VAL A 71 -18.15 57.69 16.22
CA VAL A 71 -19.13 57.18 15.23
C VAL A 71 -18.69 55.85 14.63
N ALA A 72 -17.42 55.72 14.22
CA ALA A 72 -16.90 54.47 13.66
C ALA A 72 -16.93 53.31 14.66
N LEU A 73 -16.52 53.56 15.91
CA LEU A 73 -16.53 52.57 16.98
C LEU A 73 -17.94 52.15 17.39
N SER A 74 -18.87 53.10 17.55
CA SER A 74 -20.27 52.81 17.87
C SER A 74 -20.97 52.07 16.73
N SER A 75 -20.64 52.39 15.48
CA SER A 75 -21.16 51.68 14.30
C SER A 75 -20.63 50.24 14.23
N ALA A 76 -19.35 50.03 14.53
CA ALA A 76 -18.75 48.70 14.62
C ALA A 76 -19.34 47.89 15.79
N HIS A 77 -19.55 48.52 16.94
CA HIS A 77 -20.17 47.90 18.13
C HIS A 77 -21.60 47.42 17.84
N ASN A 78 -22.42 48.23 17.18
CA ASN A 78 -23.76 47.79 16.79
C ASN A 78 -23.75 46.74 15.67
N ALA A 79 -22.79 46.80 14.74
CA ALA A 79 -22.58 45.71 13.79
C ALA A 79 -22.25 44.40 14.52
N ILE A 80 -21.45 44.42 15.58
CA ILE A 80 -21.18 43.24 16.43
C ILE A 80 -22.45 42.75 17.12
N ARG A 81 -23.27 43.65 17.68
CA ARG A 81 -24.54 43.31 18.33
C ARG A 81 -25.53 42.60 17.40
N LEU A 82 -25.53 42.92 16.10
CA LEU A 82 -26.32 42.18 15.11
C LEU A 82 -25.95 40.69 15.03
N TYR A 83 -24.67 40.34 15.19
CA TYR A 83 -24.21 38.94 15.12
C TYR A 83 -24.52 38.14 16.39
N ILE A 84 -24.83 38.82 17.50
CA ILE A 84 -25.12 38.23 18.82
C ILE A 84 -26.63 38.27 19.14
N VAL A 85 -27.47 38.79 18.22
CA VAL A 85 -28.94 38.96 18.42
C VAL A 85 -29.25 39.95 19.57
N ASP A 86 -28.38 40.93 19.80
CA ASP A 86 -28.48 41.92 20.89
C ASP A 86 -28.63 43.36 20.34
N CYS A 87 -29.07 43.51 19.09
CA CYS A 87 -29.25 44.83 18.48
C CYS A 87 -30.60 45.44 18.88
N ASP A 88 -30.57 46.61 19.49
CA ASP A 88 -31.78 47.35 19.85
C ASP A 88 -32.34 48.11 18.64
N MET A 89 -33.52 47.68 18.18
CA MET A 89 -34.22 48.34 17.08
C MET A 89 -34.82 49.68 17.47
N SER A 90 -35.06 49.93 18.76
CA SER A 90 -35.65 51.17 19.26
C SER A 90 -34.80 52.37 18.85
N PHE A 91 -33.48 52.25 18.97
CA PHE A 91 -32.51 53.25 18.51
C PHE A 91 -32.64 53.55 17.01
N VAL A 92 -32.76 52.52 16.17
CA VAL A 92 -32.93 52.70 14.72
C VAL A 92 -34.28 53.37 14.40
N LEU A 93 -35.34 53.02 15.13
CA LEU A 93 -36.68 53.59 14.94
C LEU A 93 -36.75 55.09 15.31
N GLU A 94 -35.99 55.48 16.33
CA GLU A 94 -35.85 56.86 16.83
C GLU A 94 -35.01 57.72 15.88
N GLN A 95 -33.80 57.25 15.52
CA GLN A 95 -32.89 58.01 14.65
C GLN A 95 -33.40 58.13 13.20
N THR A 96 -34.29 57.24 12.76
CA THR A 96 -34.94 57.33 11.43
C THR A 96 -36.30 58.03 11.46
N ALA A 97 -36.73 58.60 12.59
CA ALA A 97 -38.06 59.19 12.72
C ALA A 97 -38.26 60.45 11.87
N GLY A 98 -37.20 61.23 11.66
CA GLY A 98 -37.21 62.46 10.85
C GLY A 98 -37.03 62.25 9.35
N LEU A 99 -36.88 61.01 8.89
CA LEU A 99 -36.73 60.68 7.47
C LEU A 99 -38.08 60.64 6.73
N ASP A 100 -38.00 60.86 5.41
CA ASP A 100 -39.11 60.60 4.50
C ASP A 100 -39.66 59.17 4.66
N VAL A 101 -40.98 59.02 4.54
CA VAL A 101 -41.70 57.77 4.80
C VAL A 101 -41.15 56.61 3.97
N VAL A 102 -40.76 56.87 2.71
CA VAL A 102 -40.23 55.84 1.82
C VAL A 102 -38.81 55.44 2.25
N VAL A 103 -37.94 56.41 2.50
CA VAL A 103 -36.55 56.17 2.93
C VAL A 103 -36.51 55.44 4.27
N ARG A 104 -37.36 55.86 5.22
CA ARG A 104 -37.53 55.21 6.53
C ARG A 104 -37.95 53.76 6.40
N SER A 105 -38.89 53.46 5.50
CA SER A 105 -39.38 52.10 5.26
C SER A 105 -38.28 51.20 4.69
N ILE A 106 -37.51 51.70 3.72
CA ILE A 106 -36.37 50.98 3.13
C ILE A 106 -35.31 50.69 4.19
N TYR A 107 -34.97 51.69 5.02
CA TYR A 107 -33.97 51.53 6.10
C TYR A 107 -34.36 50.44 7.09
N ARG A 108 -35.64 50.43 7.52
CA ARG A 108 -36.18 49.45 8.46
C ARG A 108 -36.14 48.04 7.91
N ILE A 109 -36.59 47.85 6.67
CA ILE A 109 -36.57 46.54 6.01
C ILE A 109 -35.13 46.02 5.91
N TYR A 110 -34.19 46.91 5.55
CA TYR A 110 -32.80 46.54 5.39
C TYR A 110 -32.10 46.16 6.71
N ILE A 111 -32.27 46.93 7.79
CA ILE A 111 -31.72 46.56 9.09
C ILE A 111 -32.35 45.27 9.63
N ASN A 112 -33.67 45.08 9.44
CA ASN A 112 -34.34 43.83 9.81
C ASN A 112 -33.77 42.61 9.05
N LEU A 113 -33.44 42.77 7.76
CA LEU A 113 -32.77 41.72 6.99
C LEU A 113 -31.38 41.40 7.58
N LEU A 114 -30.59 42.42 7.92
CA LEU A 114 -29.27 42.23 8.54
C LEU A 114 -29.37 41.57 9.92
N MET A 115 -30.40 41.88 10.72
CA MET A 115 -30.68 41.23 12.00
C MET A 115 -30.99 39.73 11.89
N VAL A 116 -31.52 39.27 10.76
CA VAL A 116 -31.79 37.83 10.53
C VAL A 116 -30.57 37.13 9.94
N VAL A 117 -29.91 37.76 8.97
CA VAL A 117 -28.78 37.14 8.24
C VAL A 117 -27.53 37.03 9.11
N SER A 118 -27.21 38.05 9.92
CA SER A 118 -25.97 38.08 10.72
C SER A 118 -25.90 36.94 11.75
N PRO A 119 -26.95 36.63 12.54
CA PRO A 119 -26.94 35.48 13.46
C PRO A 119 -26.83 34.12 12.77
N ILE A 120 -27.48 33.95 11.60
CA ILE A 120 -27.39 32.70 10.82
C ILE A 120 -25.94 32.43 10.40
N LEU A 121 -25.21 33.47 10.02
CA LEU A 121 -23.79 33.38 9.69
C LEU A 121 -22.94 33.00 10.90
N THR A 122 -23.22 33.56 12.09
CA THR A 122 -22.55 33.17 13.34
C THR A 122 -22.73 31.69 13.65
N VAL A 123 -23.98 31.20 13.63
CA VAL A 123 -24.30 29.78 13.90
C VAL A 123 -23.59 28.87 12.89
N SER A 124 -23.55 29.26 11.62
CA SER A 124 -22.89 28.50 10.56
C SER A 124 -21.37 28.42 10.73
N ALA A 125 -20.73 29.53 11.15
CA ALA A 125 -19.29 29.55 11.44
C ALA A 125 -18.95 28.64 12.64
N VAL A 126 -19.77 28.72 13.70
CA VAL A 126 -19.61 27.94 14.93
C VAL A 126 -19.80 26.44 14.67
N LEU A 127 -20.83 26.02 13.92
CA LEU A 127 -21.05 24.61 13.56
C LEU A 127 -19.87 24.01 12.77
N THR A 128 -19.22 24.82 11.93
CA THR A 128 -18.05 24.38 11.14
C THR A 128 -16.83 24.10 12.04
N PHE A 129 -16.65 24.91 13.09
CA PHE A 129 -15.62 24.66 14.12
C PHE A 129 -15.92 23.38 14.93
N PHE A 130 -17.19 23.14 15.28
CA PHE A 130 -17.61 21.95 16.02
C PHE A 130 -17.56 20.65 15.22
N ALA A 131 -17.53 20.69 13.87
CA ALA A 131 -17.46 19.47 13.07
C ALA A 131 -16.26 18.56 13.43
N ASN A 132 -15.09 19.14 13.72
CA ASN A 132 -13.92 18.38 14.15
C ASN A 132 -14.09 17.80 15.57
N ILE A 133 -14.73 18.56 16.46
CA ILE A 133 -15.05 18.13 17.83
C ILE A 133 -16.07 16.98 17.79
N LEU A 134 -17.06 17.04 16.90
CA LEU A 134 -18.06 15.99 16.71
C LEU A 134 -17.42 14.66 16.26
N THR A 135 -16.40 14.68 15.38
CA THR A 135 -15.66 13.46 15.01
C THR A 135 -14.91 12.88 16.22
N ALA A 136 -14.26 13.72 17.02
CA ALA A 136 -13.58 13.27 18.24
C ALA A 136 -14.57 12.71 19.29
N LEU A 137 -15.74 13.33 19.44
CA LEU A 137 -16.83 12.84 20.29
C LEU A 137 -17.40 11.51 19.79
N ARG A 138 -17.56 11.33 18.48
CA ARG A 138 -17.95 10.03 17.89
C ARG A 138 -16.88 8.98 18.12
N TYR A 139 -15.60 9.32 18.04
CA TYR A 139 -14.55 8.35 18.38
C TYR A 139 -14.62 7.92 19.86
N PHE A 140 -14.96 8.84 20.77
CA PHE A 140 -15.13 8.52 22.19
C PHE A 140 -16.20 7.43 22.43
N THR A 141 -17.29 7.39 21.65
CA THR A 141 -18.31 6.33 21.75
C THR A 141 -17.88 5.01 21.08
N HIS A 142 -16.83 5.04 20.26
CA HIS A 142 -16.28 3.90 19.52
C HIS A 142 -15.04 3.26 20.16
N PHE A 143 -14.58 3.86 21.26
CA PHE A 143 -13.43 3.46 22.06
C PHE A 143 -13.42 2.01 22.56
N PHE A 144 -14.60 1.40 22.74
CA PHE A 144 -14.74 0.05 23.28
C PHE A 144 -14.83 -1.04 22.20
N LYS A 145 -14.51 -0.72 20.95
CA LYS A 145 -14.51 -1.62 19.78
C LYS A 145 -13.08 -1.80 19.27
N ASN A 146 -12.77 -2.89 18.57
CA ASN A 146 -11.52 -2.96 17.80
C ASN A 146 -11.49 -1.80 16.80
N ALA A 147 -10.30 -1.27 16.53
CA ALA A 147 -10.14 -0.19 15.57
C ALA A 147 -9.09 -0.53 14.51
N TYR A 148 -9.48 -0.30 13.26
CA TYR A 148 -8.63 -0.35 12.08
C TYR A 148 -8.41 1.08 11.60
N ILE A 149 -7.17 1.55 11.70
CA ILE A 149 -6.75 2.92 11.43
C ILE A 149 -5.92 2.92 10.15
N PHE A 150 -6.33 3.70 9.17
CA PHE A 150 -5.65 3.90 7.90
C PHE A 150 -5.08 5.30 7.85
N THR A 151 -3.80 5.38 7.55
CA THR A 151 -3.02 6.64 7.52
C THR A 151 -3.45 7.60 6.44
N GLU A 152 -3.85 7.06 5.29
CA GLU A 152 -4.29 7.79 4.11
C GLU A 152 -5.61 7.19 3.60
N LEU A 153 -6.42 8.00 2.91
CA LEU A 153 -7.61 7.56 2.18
C LEU A 153 -7.27 7.38 0.70
N ASN A 154 -7.12 6.13 0.27
CA ASN A 154 -6.91 5.74 -1.12
C ASN A 154 -7.68 4.46 -1.47
N GLU A 155 -7.61 4.01 -2.73
CA GLU A 155 -8.35 2.83 -3.20
C GLU A 155 -7.97 1.56 -2.43
N LYS A 156 -6.67 1.38 -2.14
CA LYS A 156 -6.13 0.24 -1.39
C LYS A 156 -6.66 0.21 0.04
N SER A 157 -6.67 1.36 0.71
CA SER A 157 -7.16 1.49 2.09
C SER A 157 -8.68 1.23 2.15
N ILE A 158 -9.45 1.69 1.16
CA ILE A 158 -10.88 1.42 1.05
C ILE A 158 -11.15 -0.08 0.84
N ALA A 159 -10.44 -0.72 -0.07
CA ALA A 159 -10.58 -2.15 -0.33
C ALA A 159 -10.32 -3.00 0.94
N LEU A 160 -9.22 -2.70 1.64
CA LEU A 160 -8.89 -3.37 2.89
C LEU A 160 -9.91 -3.11 3.98
N ALA A 161 -10.37 -1.86 4.11
CA ALA A 161 -11.41 -1.50 5.07
C ALA A 161 -12.74 -2.21 4.80
N SER A 162 -13.13 -2.37 3.53
CA SER A 162 -14.34 -3.10 3.13
C SER A 162 -14.24 -4.57 3.54
N SER A 163 -13.14 -5.24 3.18
CA SER A 163 -12.90 -6.64 3.55
C SER A 163 -12.83 -6.84 5.07
N LEU A 164 -12.25 -5.89 5.80
CA LEU A 164 -12.22 -5.90 7.27
C LEU A 164 -13.60 -5.71 7.88
N LYS A 165 -14.45 -4.89 7.28
CA LYS A 165 -15.81 -4.65 7.75
C LYS A 165 -16.69 -5.88 7.64
N GLU A 166 -16.51 -6.66 6.59
CA GLU A 166 -17.21 -7.93 6.39
C GLU A 166 -16.83 -8.95 7.47
N LYS A 167 -15.54 -9.04 7.83
CA LYS A 167 -15.04 -9.97 8.85
C LYS A 167 -15.26 -9.52 10.30
N ASP A 168 -15.17 -8.23 10.56
CA ASP A 168 -15.37 -7.63 11.89
C ASP A 168 -16.40 -6.47 11.79
N PRO A 169 -17.71 -6.78 11.67
CA PRO A 169 -18.76 -5.78 11.48
C PRO A 169 -18.86 -4.78 12.63
N ALA A 170 -18.45 -5.19 13.83
CA ALA A 170 -18.50 -4.36 15.03
C ALA A 170 -17.34 -3.37 15.14
N ALA A 171 -16.25 -3.58 14.38
CA ALA A 171 -15.07 -2.71 14.44
C ALA A 171 -15.33 -1.30 13.91
N SER A 172 -14.50 -0.40 14.42
CA SER A 172 -14.42 1.00 13.99
C SER A 172 -13.37 1.13 12.90
N LEU A 173 -13.77 1.66 11.76
CA LEU A 173 -12.88 2.02 10.67
C LEU A 173 -12.54 3.50 10.78
N ILE A 174 -11.27 3.85 10.70
CA ILE A 174 -10.79 5.21 10.88
C ILE A 174 -9.82 5.54 9.76
N PHE A 175 -10.09 6.60 9.01
CA PHE A 175 -9.17 7.15 8.02
C PHE A 175 -8.65 8.50 8.51
N THR A 176 -7.34 8.70 8.40
CA THR A 176 -6.66 9.96 8.72
C THR A 176 -6.18 10.67 7.46
N ASP A 177 -5.71 11.90 7.63
CA ASP A 177 -5.27 12.77 6.53
C ASP A 177 -6.31 12.96 5.41
N VAL A 178 -7.60 12.95 5.78
CA VAL A 178 -8.70 13.03 4.81
C VAL A 178 -9.03 14.48 4.49
N TYR A 179 -8.57 14.94 3.32
CA TYR A 179 -8.99 16.20 2.73
C TYR A 179 -9.84 15.97 1.50
N ALA A 180 -10.98 16.68 1.41
CA ALA A 180 -11.70 16.79 0.15
C ALA A 180 -10.88 17.71 -0.77
N THR A 181 -10.12 17.12 -1.69
CA THR A 181 -9.48 17.85 -2.78
C THR A 181 -10.52 18.13 -3.87
N ASP A 182 -10.23 19.06 -4.80
CA ASP A 182 -11.16 19.37 -5.91
C ASP A 182 -11.17 18.26 -7.01
N ASP A 183 -10.63 17.07 -6.69
CA ASP A 183 -10.56 15.93 -7.60
C ASP A 183 -11.78 15.02 -7.38
N GLU A 184 -12.40 14.60 -8.47
CA GLU A 184 -13.56 13.70 -8.48
C GLU A 184 -13.24 12.39 -7.76
N SER A 185 -12.02 11.88 -7.96
CA SER A 185 -11.53 10.66 -7.29
C SER A 185 -11.56 10.76 -5.76
N SER A 186 -11.20 11.93 -5.21
CA SER A 186 -11.21 12.18 -3.76
C SER A 186 -12.64 12.20 -3.21
N HIS A 187 -13.58 12.77 -3.97
CA HIS A 187 -14.99 12.79 -3.60
C HIS A 187 -15.58 11.38 -3.57
N GLU A 188 -15.32 10.56 -4.57
CA GLU A 188 -15.76 9.16 -4.62
C GLU A 188 -15.20 8.34 -3.44
N LEU A 189 -13.90 8.48 -3.14
CA LEU A 189 -13.28 7.78 -2.02
C LEU A 189 -13.91 8.16 -0.67
N ILE A 190 -14.22 9.44 -0.48
CA ILE A 190 -14.89 9.93 0.74
C ILE A 190 -16.31 9.37 0.84
N GLU A 191 -17.02 9.24 -0.28
CA GLU A 191 -18.36 8.65 -0.31
C GLU A 191 -18.32 7.16 0.07
N LYS A 192 -17.45 6.38 -0.58
CA LYS A 192 -17.21 4.96 -0.23
C LYS A 192 -16.84 4.79 1.25
N ALA A 193 -15.99 5.67 1.78
CA ALA A 193 -15.62 5.62 3.20
C ALA A 193 -16.84 5.88 4.12
N LYS A 194 -17.74 6.79 3.75
CA LYS A 194 -18.97 7.06 4.51
C LYS A 194 -19.96 5.91 4.45
N GLU A 195 -20.09 5.25 3.30
CA GLU A 195 -20.92 4.05 3.14
C GLU A 195 -20.48 2.93 4.09
N LEU A 196 -19.17 2.77 4.28
CA LEU A 196 -18.57 1.87 5.27
C LEU A 196 -18.78 2.30 6.74
N LYS A 197 -19.45 3.43 6.98
CA LYS A 197 -19.68 4.05 8.30
C LYS A 197 -18.35 4.34 9.03
N SER A 198 -17.33 4.75 8.29
CA SER A 198 -16.01 5.07 8.86
C SER A 198 -15.95 6.46 9.50
N LEU A 199 -14.97 6.65 10.38
CA LEU A 199 -14.61 7.95 10.96
C LEU A 199 -13.51 8.59 10.12
N LEU A 200 -13.72 9.82 9.67
CA LEU A 200 -12.79 10.56 8.82
C LEU A 200 -12.15 11.71 9.61
N PHE A 201 -10.84 11.65 9.79
CA PHE A 201 -10.05 12.70 10.42
C PHE A 201 -9.29 13.50 9.36
N LYS A 202 -9.35 14.82 9.47
CA LYS A 202 -8.50 15.73 8.67
C LYS A 202 -7.07 15.82 9.18
N GLN A 203 -6.81 15.31 10.38
CA GLN A 203 -5.49 15.35 11.01
C GLN A 203 -4.68 14.14 10.60
N ASP A 204 -3.36 14.28 10.61
CA ASP A 204 -2.43 13.15 10.48
C ASP A 204 -2.63 12.14 11.63
N VAL A 205 -2.32 10.88 11.36
CA VAL A 205 -2.44 9.78 12.31
C VAL A 205 -1.73 10.06 13.64
N THR A 206 -0.57 10.72 13.62
CA THR A 206 0.24 10.96 14.83
C THR A 206 -0.36 12.05 15.71
N SER A 207 -1.22 12.90 15.14
CA SER A 207 -1.94 13.95 15.86
C SER A 207 -3.20 13.43 16.56
N VAL A 208 -3.73 12.27 16.16
CA VAL A 208 -4.92 11.69 16.77
C VAL A 208 -4.57 10.97 18.07
N ASN A 209 -5.25 11.34 19.16
CA ASN A 209 -4.95 10.78 20.48
C ASN A 209 -5.60 9.40 20.70
N PHE A 210 -4.87 8.34 20.34
CA PHE A 210 -5.29 6.95 20.57
C PHE A 210 -5.04 6.44 21.99
N ARG A 211 -4.33 7.20 22.85
CA ARG A 211 -3.95 6.77 24.22
C ARG A 211 -5.15 6.34 25.04
N PHE A 212 -6.25 7.05 24.83
CA PHE A 212 -7.45 6.83 25.60
C PHE A 212 -7.99 5.44 25.32
N HIS A 213 -8.08 4.93 24.07
CA HIS A 213 -8.79 3.70 23.60
C HIS A 213 -8.92 2.53 24.60
N SER A 214 -9.90 1.63 24.53
CA SER A 214 -10.01 0.57 25.56
C SER A 214 -8.81 -0.39 25.55
N LYS A 215 -8.17 -0.62 26.72
CA LYS A 215 -7.01 -1.55 26.83
C LYS A 215 -7.35 -3.00 26.48
N LYS A 216 -8.63 -3.38 26.50
CA LYS A 216 -9.12 -4.73 26.16
C LYS A 216 -9.39 -4.93 24.67
N ARG A 217 -9.17 -3.90 23.84
CA ARG A 217 -9.49 -3.92 22.40
C ARG A 217 -8.24 -3.70 21.58
N LYS A 218 -8.23 -4.29 20.38
CA LYS A 218 -7.07 -4.30 19.49
C LYS A 218 -7.04 -3.05 18.62
N LEU A 219 -5.83 -2.54 18.40
CA LEU A 219 -5.56 -1.41 17.51
C LEU A 219 -4.68 -1.89 16.36
N TYR A 220 -5.14 -1.64 15.14
CA TYR A 220 -4.43 -1.97 13.91
C TYR A 220 -4.17 -0.69 13.14
N PHE A 221 -2.90 -0.36 12.92
CA PHE A 221 -2.49 0.75 12.08
C PHE A 221 -2.04 0.22 10.73
N PHE A 222 -2.60 0.75 9.65
CA PHE A 222 -2.19 0.49 8.27
C PHE A 222 -1.56 1.76 7.72
N ILE A 223 -0.23 1.73 7.68
CA ILE A 223 0.62 2.77 7.10
C ILE A 223 0.68 2.50 5.60
N ILE A 224 -0.26 3.05 4.84
CA ILE A 224 -0.54 2.74 3.43
C ILE A 224 -0.42 3.98 2.54
N GLY A 225 0.48 4.88 2.92
CA GLY A 225 0.75 6.09 2.17
C GLY A 225 1.66 5.85 0.97
N LYS A 226 1.55 6.71 -0.05
CA LYS A 226 2.46 6.64 -1.22
C LYS A 226 3.89 7.06 -0.87
N ASN A 227 4.06 7.91 0.14
CA ASN A 227 5.36 8.45 0.53
C ASN A 227 6.04 7.57 1.58
N THR A 228 7.07 6.82 1.16
CA THR A 228 7.79 5.89 2.04
C THR A 228 8.48 6.58 3.23
N SER A 229 8.99 7.80 3.06
CA SER A 229 9.65 8.55 4.14
C SER A 229 8.66 9.02 5.20
N GLU A 230 7.48 9.47 4.79
CA GLU A 230 6.39 9.84 5.69
C GLU A 230 5.86 8.63 6.44
N ASN A 231 5.65 7.51 5.75
CA ASN A 231 5.27 6.23 6.36
C ASN A 231 6.25 5.83 7.47
N LEU A 232 7.56 5.97 7.23
CA LEU A 232 8.60 5.69 8.23
C LEU A 232 8.50 6.62 9.44
N ASN A 233 8.32 7.93 9.22
CA ASN A 233 8.16 8.90 10.30
C ASN A 233 6.93 8.59 11.15
N GLN A 234 5.79 8.27 10.52
CA GLN A 234 4.57 7.86 11.23
C GLN A 234 4.80 6.62 12.10
N VAL A 235 5.55 5.63 11.62
CA VAL A 235 5.91 4.44 12.42
C VAL A 235 6.76 4.82 13.63
N VAL A 236 7.77 5.66 13.45
CA VAL A 236 8.64 6.13 14.55
C VAL A 236 7.83 6.92 15.60
N GLU A 237 6.93 7.79 15.17
CA GLU A 237 6.09 8.58 16.08
C GLU A 237 5.04 7.72 16.81
N LEU A 238 4.38 6.78 16.10
CA LEU A 238 3.42 5.85 16.69
C LEU A 238 4.07 4.82 17.62
N SER A 239 5.35 4.52 17.39
CA SER A 239 6.13 3.60 18.24
C SER A 239 6.77 4.28 19.46
N SER A 240 6.87 5.60 19.44
CA SER A 240 7.45 6.39 20.52
C SER A 240 6.59 6.36 21.79
N PRO A 241 7.20 6.29 22.99
CA PRO A 241 6.43 6.32 24.23
C PRO A 241 5.68 7.64 24.39
N TYR A 242 4.45 7.53 24.84
CA TYR A 242 3.62 8.66 25.18
C TYR A 242 4.17 9.36 26.42
N ARG A 243 4.63 10.60 26.28
CA ARG A 243 4.99 11.45 27.43
C ARG A 243 3.78 11.66 28.35
N ARG A 244 3.93 11.29 29.62
CA ARG A 244 2.97 11.53 30.70
C ARG A 244 3.59 12.53 31.68
N ARG A 245 2.93 13.68 31.88
CA ARG A 245 3.20 14.53 33.05
C ARG A 245 2.35 14.01 34.21
N GLY A 246 2.99 13.49 35.25
CA GLY A 246 2.34 13.16 36.52
C GLY A 246 2.87 14.05 37.65
N ARG A 247 2.03 14.27 38.68
CA ARG A 247 2.47 14.72 40.01
C ARG A 247 2.33 13.53 40.96
N ARG A 248 3.41 13.13 41.62
CA ARG A 248 3.36 12.21 42.78
C ARG A 248 3.70 13.03 44.02
N GLY A 249 2.71 13.22 44.90
CA GLY A 249 2.91 13.98 46.14
C GLY A 249 3.45 15.39 45.93
N VAL A 250 3.72 16.09 47.02
CA VAL A 250 4.05 17.52 47.10
C VAL A 250 5.10 17.95 46.06
N GLY A 251 4.65 18.62 45.00
CA GLY A 251 5.46 19.54 44.19
C GLY A 251 6.35 19.00 43.05
N MET A 252 6.69 17.71 42.98
CA MET A 252 7.67 17.25 41.97
C MET A 252 7.03 16.65 40.70
N PRO A 253 7.26 17.22 39.49
CA PRO A 253 6.81 16.61 38.25
C PRO A 253 7.65 15.38 37.93
N VAL A 254 6.99 14.22 37.83
CA VAL A 254 7.62 12.98 37.33
C VAL A 254 7.23 12.83 35.86
N ILE A 255 8.21 12.77 34.97
CA ILE A 255 8.01 12.42 33.57
C ILE A 255 7.89 10.90 33.52
N GLY A 256 6.66 10.41 33.39
CA GLY A 256 6.39 9.01 33.08
C GLY A 256 6.29 8.81 31.57
N TYR A 257 6.60 7.60 31.11
CA TYR A 257 6.41 7.18 29.73
C TYR A 257 5.34 6.09 29.71
N ASP A 258 4.21 6.33 29.04
CA ASP A 258 3.22 5.30 28.72
C ASP A 258 3.57 4.73 27.34
N TYR A 259 3.98 3.47 27.26
CA TYR A 259 4.30 2.87 25.96
C TYR A 259 3.03 2.53 25.17
N PRO A 260 3.10 2.53 23.82
CA PRO A 260 2.09 1.88 22.98
C PRO A 260 1.89 0.42 23.41
N ARG A 261 0.67 -0.10 23.25
CA ARG A 261 0.22 -1.36 23.90
C ARG A 261 0.74 -2.60 23.20
N GLY A 262 0.97 -3.68 23.96
CA GLY A 262 1.34 -5.02 23.48
C GLY A 262 0.47 -5.58 22.35
N ASP A 263 -0.83 -5.28 22.34
CA ASP A 263 -1.77 -5.74 21.32
C ASP A 263 -1.98 -4.75 20.16
N THR A 264 -1.16 -3.71 20.08
CA THR A 264 -1.14 -2.78 18.94
C THR A 264 -0.31 -3.40 17.82
N ARG A 265 -0.88 -3.42 16.61
CA ARG A 265 -0.20 -3.94 15.42
C ARG A 265 -0.07 -2.84 14.38
N ILE A 266 1.11 -2.69 13.81
CA ILE A 266 1.39 -1.71 12.76
C ILE A 266 1.80 -2.47 11.51
N TYR A 267 1.06 -2.27 10.42
CA TYR A 267 1.32 -2.79 9.09
C TYR A 267 1.88 -1.67 8.23
N VAL A 268 3.10 -1.85 7.74
CA VAL A 268 3.82 -0.83 6.96
C VAL A 268 3.93 -1.29 5.52
N PHE A 269 3.18 -0.66 4.63
CA PHE A 269 3.22 -0.98 3.20
C PHE A 269 4.43 -0.29 2.58
N SER A 270 5.40 -1.08 2.14
CA SER A 270 6.61 -0.60 1.48
C SER A 270 7.30 -1.73 0.74
N ALA A 271 7.82 -1.45 -0.45
CA ALA A 271 8.68 -2.36 -1.21
C ALA A 271 10.18 -2.02 -1.05
N GLY A 272 10.55 -0.87 -0.47
CA GLY A 272 11.92 -0.37 -0.47
C GLY A 272 12.84 -1.00 0.60
N ILE A 273 14.09 -1.25 0.21
CA ILE A 273 15.15 -1.81 1.09
C ILE A 273 15.43 -0.89 2.29
N GLY A 274 15.39 0.43 2.10
CA GLY A 274 15.60 1.39 3.19
C GLY A 274 14.55 1.27 4.30
N THR A 275 13.31 0.89 3.98
CA THR A 275 12.29 0.64 5.00
C THR A 275 12.58 -0.64 5.76
N GLU A 276 13.00 -1.70 5.07
CA GLU A 276 13.40 -2.98 5.70
C GLU A 276 14.46 -2.77 6.77
N GLN A 277 15.57 -2.08 6.43
CA GLN A 277 16.66 -1.81 7.37
C GLN A 277 16.22 -0.97 8.58
N ASN A 278 15.45 0.09 8.35
CA ASN A 278 14.99 0.98 9.42
C ASN A 278 14.01 0.28 10.38
N LEU A 279 13.12 -0.58 9.86
CA LEU A 279 12.18 -1.33 10.69
C LEU A 279 12.90 -2.39 11.50
N SER A 280 13.86 -3.12 10.94
CA SER A 280 14.66 -4.09 11.71
C SER A 280 15.44 -3.43 12.86
N ALA A 281 15.84 -2.16 12.73
CA ALA A 281 16.45 -1.38 13.81
C ALA A 281 15.42 -0.89 14.86
N THR A 282 14.17 -0.67 14.46
CA THR A 282 13.12 -0.04 15.27
C THR A 282 12.06 -1.07 15.70
N HIS A 283 12.38 -1.92 16.68
CA HIS A 283 11.39 -2.84 17.26
C HIS A 283 11.21 -2.59 18.77
N PRO A 284 10.18 -1.82 19.16
CA PRO A 284 9.81 -1.66 20.56
C PRO A 284 9.28 -2.99 21.11
N LYS A 285 9.73 -3.37 22.31
CA LYS A 285 9.35 -4.62 23.02
C LYS A 285 7.84 -4.87 23.16
N TYR A 286 7.01 -3.84 22.95
CA TYR A 286 5.56 -3.88 23.17
C TYR A 286 4.74 -3.62 21.90
N LEU A 287 5.34 -3.64 20.71
CA LEU A 287 4.66 -3.36 19.44
C LEU A 287 4.99 -4.42 18.39
N LYS A 288 3.95 -5.00 17.78
CA LYS A 288 4.14 -5.86 16.61
C LYS A 288 4.11 -5.00 15.35
N ILE A 289 5.28 -4.79 14.75
CA ILE A 289 5.44 -4.10 13.47
C ILE A 289 5.63 -5.17 12.40
N ARG A 290 4.87 -5.06 11.32
CA ARG A 290 4.93 -5.96 10.17
C ARG A 290 5.05 -5.14 8.90
N ARG A 291 6.12 -5.38 8.14
CA ARG A 291 6.26 -4.83 6.79
C ARG A 291 5.40 -5.66 5.82
N VAL A 292 4.72 -4.99 4.90
CA VAL A 292 3.97 -5.62 3.82
C VAL A 292 4.62 -5.18 2.51
N ASN A 293 5.34 -6.10 1.86
CA ASN A 293 5.89 -5.87 0.54
C ASN A 293 4.86 -6.29 -0.53
N GLU A 294 4.08 -5.32 -0.99
CA GLU A 294 3.01 -5.53 -1.98
C GLU A 294 3.51 -6.26 -3.24
N THR A 295 4.72 -5.95 -3.70
CA THR A 295 5.29 -6.52 -4.93
C THR A 295 5.51 -8.01 -4.79
N GLN A 296 6.16 -8.40 -3.69
CA GLN A 296 6.47 -9.80 -3.37
C GLN A 296 5.23 -10.59 -3.03
N SER A 297 4.39 -10.06 -2.13
CA SER A 297 3.16 -10.74 -1.73
C SER A 297 2.28 -11.07 -2.94
N MET A 298 2.19 -10.16 -3.92
CA MET A 298 1.39 -10.41 -5.12
C MET A 298 1.99 -11.50 -6.02
N VAL A 299 3.31 -11.51 -6.24
CA VAL A 299 3.98 -12.57 -7.01
C VAL A 299 3.86 -13.93 -6.33
N TYR A 300 4.09 -13.98 -5.01
CA TYR A 300 4.02 -15.24 -4.26
C TYR A 300 2.60 -15.78 -4.12
N ASN A 301 1.60 -14.92 -3.98
CA ASN A 301 0.20 -15.34 -4.02
C ASN A 301 -0.18 -15.89 -5.41
N LEU A 302 0.30 -15.27 -6.49
CA LEU A 302 0.11 -15.81 -7.83
C LEU A 302 0.72 -17.22 -7.96
N LEU A 303 1.96 -17.41 -7.51
CA LEU A 303 2.59 -18.74 -7.54
C LEU A 303 1.87 -19.75 -6.63
N ASN A 304 1.34 -19.31 -5.49
CA ASN A 304 0.56 -20.17 -4.60
C ASN A 304 -0.76 -20.65 -5.23
N GLU A 305 -1.48 -19.74 -5.88
CA GLU A 305 -2.80 -20.01 -6.45
C GLU A 305 -2.73 -20.66 -7.83
N HIS A 306 -1.79 -20.21 -8.66
CA HIS A 306 -1.67 -20.56 -10.08
C HIS A 306 -0.33 -21.20 -10.46
N GLY A 307 0.51 -21.59 -9.49
CA GLY A 307 1.83 -22.17 -9.81
C GLY A 307 1.79 -23.48 -10.59
N MET A 308 0.69 -24.26 -10.50
CA MET A 308 0.59 -25.55 -11.21
C MET A 308 0.49 -25.34 -12.72
N ASP A 309 -0.14 -24.24 -13.14
CA ASP A 309 -0.25 -23.83 -14.53
C ASP A 309 1.14 -23.78 -15.20
N ILE A 310 2.18 -23.38 -14.46
CA ILE A 310 3.56 -23.31 -14.95
C ILE A 310 4.12 -24.71 -15.24
N PHE A 311 3.88 -25.67 -14.34
CA PHE A 311 4.39 -27.04 -14.47
C PHE A 311 3.57 -27.88 -15.46
N ASP A 312 2.24 -27.75 -15.43
CA ASP A 312 1.32 -28.49 -16.31
C ASP A 312 1.47 -28.07 -17.78
N SER A 313 1.90 -26.83 -18.04
CA SER A 313 2.18 -26.33 -19.39
C SER A 313 3.57 -26.68 -19.94
N ALA A 314 4.44 -27.28 -19.12
CA ALA A 314 5.80 -27.66 -19.52
C ALA A 314 5.80 -28.67 -20.67
N LYS A 315 6.81 -28.58 -21.56
CA LYS A 315 6.92 -29.46 -22.74
C LYS A 315 8.01 -30.50 -22.55
N GLU A 316 7.73 -31.75 -22.88
CA GLU A 316 8.76 -32.79 -22.93
C GLU A 316 9.83 -32.46 -23.99
N THR A 317 11.10 -32.58 -23.62
CA THR A 317 12.24 -32.21 -24.50
C THR A 317 12.75 -33.38 -25.33
N GLY A 318 12.35 -34.61 -25.00
CA GLY A 318 12.92 -35.84 -25.53
C GLY A 318 14.23 -36.27 -24.85
N ASN A 319 14.76 -35.47 -23.92
CA ASN A 319 15.87 -35.84 -23.06
C ASN A 319 15.37 -36.55 -21.79
N THR A 320 16.30 -37.07 -21.00
CA THR A 320 16.01 -37.61 -19.67
C THR A 320 16.90 -37.00 -18.60
N VAL A 321 16.38 -36.90 -17.37
CA VAL A 321 17.12 -36.46 -16.18
C VAL A 321 17.20 -37.63 -15.20
N PHE A 322 18.39 -37.87 -14.66
CA PHE A 322 18.62 -38.94 -13.70
C PHE A 322 17.90 -38.66 -12.37
N ASN A 323 17.07 -39.60 -11.93
CA ASN A 323 16.32 -39.53 -10.68
C ASN A 323 17.09 -40.29 -9.57
N LYS A 324 17.66 -39.54 -8.63
CA LYS A 324 18.42 -40.11 -7.50
C LYS A 324 17.58 -40.97 -6.54
N ALA A 325 16.29 -40.70 -6.40
CA ALA A 325 15.43 -41.49 -5.50
C ALA A 325 15.13 -42.87 -6.07
N THR A 326 15.01 -42.93 -7.39
CA THR A 326 14.46 -44.07 -8.13
C THR A 326 15.55 -44.92 -8.78
N GLY A 327 16.71 -44.30 -9.09
CA GLY A 327 17.81 -44.92 -9.82
C GLY A 327 17.59 -44.99 -11.33
N GLU A 328 16.49 -44.42 -11.82
CA GLU A 328 16.08 -44.43 -13.23
C GLU A 328 16.15 -43.02 -13.84
N ASN A 329 15.89 -42.94 -15.14
CA ASN A 329 15.89 -41.70 -15.91
C ASN A 329 14.44 -41.27 -16.19
N ASP A 330 14.05 -40.10 -15.70
CA ASP A 330 12.72 -39.54 -15.96
C ASP A 330 12.73 -38.68 -17.24
N PRO A 331 11.63 -38.64 -18.01
CA PRO A 331 11.49 -37.72 -19.14
C PRO A 331 11.60 -36.26 -18.69
N GLU A 332 12.52 -35.52 -19.31
CA GLU A 332 12.75 -34.11 -18.99
C GLU A 332 11.61 -33.23 -19.52
N ARG A 333 11.15 -32.29 -18.70
CA ARG A 333 10.10 -31.31 -19.07
C ARG A 333 10.61 -29.88 -18.95
N LYS A 334 10.61 -29.16 -20.07
CA LYS A 334 11.06 -27.77 -20.12
C LYS A 334 9.92 -26.78 -19.89
N ILE A 335 10.15 -25.87 -18.94
CA ILE A 335 9.39 -24.65 -18.73
C ILE A 335 10.12 -23.53 -19.47
N SER A 336 9.49 -22.94 -20.48
CA SER A 336 9.99 -21.75 -21.19
C SER A 336 9.11 -20.57 -20.83
N ALA A 337 9.59 -19.75 -19.88
CA ALA A 337 8.91 -18.61 -19.33
C ALA A 337 9.32 -17.32 -20.05
N LEU A 338 8.33 -16.50 -20.42
CA LEU A 338 8.53 -15.16 -20.99
C LEU A 338 7.98 -14.10 -20.02
N VAL A 339 8.86 -13.24 -19.50
CA VAL A 339 8.48 -12.09 -18.66
C VAL A 339 8.54 -10.81 -19.50
N VAL A 340 7.44 -10.08 -19.61
CA VAL A 340 7.34 -8.85 -20.40
C VAL A 340 7.13 -7.66 -19.47
N GLY A 341 8.16 -6.83 -19.38
CA GLY A 341 8.31 -5.74 -18.43
C GLY A 341 8.99 -6.20 -17.14
N MET A 342 10.07 -5.51 -16.79
CA MET A 342 10.98 -5.78 -15.68
C MET A 342 10.93 -4.67 -14.62
N GLY A 343 9.79 -3.98 -14.50
CA GLY A 343 9.48 -3.16 -13.33
C GLY A 343 9.46 -3.99 -12.04
N LEU A 344 8.95 -3.42 -10.94
CA LEU A 344 8.97 -4.07 -9.61
C LEU A 344 8.47 -5.53 -9.65
N HIS A 345 7.30 -5.77 -10.23
CA HIS A 345 6.71 -7.12 -10.29
C HIS A 345 7.43 -8.07 -11.26
N GLY A 346 7.94 -7.56 -12.39
CA GLY A 346 8.62 -8.37 -13.38
C GLY A 346 9.97 -8.86 -12.89
N THR A 347 10.73 -7.95 -12.29
CA THR A 347 11.99 -8.27 -11.61
C THR A 347 11.75 -9.31 -10.50
N GLU A 348 10.74 -9.12 -9.65
CA GLU A 348 10.44 -10.08 -8.59
C GLU A 348 9.94 -11.43 -9.14
N MET A 349 9.20 -11.45 -10.25
CA MET A 349 8.79 -12.69 -10.91
C MET A 349 10.00 -13.47 -11.45
N VAL A 350 10.97 -12.81 -12.10
CA VAL A 350 12.20 -13.49 -12.57
C VAL A 350 12.98 -14.10 -11.39
N LYS A 351 13.14 -13.34 -10.30
CA LYS A 351 13.76 -13.84 -9.06
C LYS A 351 13.00 -15.06 -8.51
N ALA A 352 11.67 -14.97 -8.45
CA ALA A 352 10.82 -16.01 -7.91
C ALA A 352 10.88 -17.30 -8.73
N LEU A 353 10.79 -17.19 -10.06
CA LEU A 353 10.86 -18.34 -10.96
C LEU A 353 12.18 -19.10 -10.82
N ALA A 354 13.31 -18.40 -10.63
CA ALA A 354 14.62 -19.04 -10.52
C ALA A 354 14.68 -20.12 -9.42
N TRP A 355 14.08 -19.88 -8.26
CA TRP A 355 14.01 -20.87 -7.17
C TRP A 355 12.73 -21.70 -7.19
N PHE A 356 11.61 -21.16 -7.66
CA PHE A 356 10.33 -21.87 -7.72
C PHE A 356 10.38 -23.02 -8.74
N GLY A 357 11.06 -22.81 -9.86
CA GLY A 357 11.22 -23.81 -10.91
C GLY A 357 12.31 -24.86 -10.64
N GLN A 358 12.99 -24.83 -9.49
CA GLN A 358 13.93 -25.89 -9.08
C GLN A 358 13.16 -27.14 -8.67
N MET A 359 12.58 -27.83 -9.65
CA MET A 359 11.67 -28.95 -9.44
C MET A 359 12.06 -30.08 -10.38
N HIS A 360 12.16 -31.30 -9.88
CA HIS A 360 12.39 -32.47 -10.74
C HIS A 360 11.06 -32.97 -11.35
N PRO A 361 11.02 -33.46 -12.62
CA PRO A 361 12.08 -33.51 -13.64
C PRO A 361 12.06 -32.28 -14.58
N TYR A 362 11.81 -31.09 -14.03
CA TYR A 362 11.62 -29.88 -14.82
C TYR A 362 12.93 -29.12 -15.01
N THR A 363 13.05 -28.49 -16.19
CA THR A 363 14.10 -27.50 -16.47
C THR A 363 13.49 -26.15 -16.76
N LEU A 364 14.22 -25.08 -16.44
CA LEU A 364 13.70 -23.72 -16.49
C LEU A 364 14.54 -22.83 -17.41
N GLU A 365 13.86 -22.23 -18.39
CA GLU A 365 14.37 -21.11 -19.18
C GLU A 365 13.48 -19.89 -18.95
N ILE A 366 14.10 -18.75 -18.62
CA ILE A 366 13.44 -17.46 -18.43
C ILE A 366 13.98 -16.48 -19.45
N ASN A 367 13.11 -15.99 -20.33
CA ASN A 367 13.38 -14.88 -21.22
C ASN A 367 12.65 -13.65 -20.66
N ALA A 368 13.35 -12.55 -20.39
CA ALA A 368 12.72 -11.32 -19.90
C ALA A 368 13.00 -10.14 -20.83
N VAL A 369 11.95 -9.35 -21.12
CA VAL A 369 11.97 -8.26 -22.09
C VAL A 369 11.61 -6.96 -21.39
N ASP A 370 12.40 -5.91 -21.60
CA ASP A 370 12.06 -4.57 -21.11
C ASP A 370 12.39 -3.46 -22.13
N LYS A 371 11.73 -2.32 -21.96
CA LYS A 371 11.97 -1.12 -22.75
C LYS A 371 13.28 -0.42 -22.35
N ASP A 372 13.71 -0.54 -21.10
CA ASP A 372 14.95 0.02 -20.60
C ASP A 372 16.15 -0.76 -21.17
N PRO A 373 17.06 -0.12 -21.94
CA PRO A 373 18.28 -0.77 -22.43
C PRO A 373 19.25 -1.18 -21.32
N GLY A 374 19.18 -0.56 -20.14
CA GLY A 374 20.07 -0.82 -19.00
C GLY A 374 19.61 -1.96 -18.08
N ILE A 375 18.46 -2.59 -18.36
CA ILE A 375 17.82 -3.51 -17.41
C ILE A 375 18.68 -4.71 -17.01
N ALA A 376 19.46 -5.25 -17.95
CA ALA A 376 20.32 -6.40 -17.70
C ALA A 376 21.44 -6.06 -16.69
N GLY A 377 22.07 -4.89 -16.83
CA GLY A 377 23.08 -4.41 -15.90
C GLY A 377 22.49 -4.10 -14.52
N LEU A 378 21.28 -3.52 -14.48
CA LEU A 378 20.58 -3.27 -13.21
C LEU A 378 20.26 -4.58 -12.49
N PHE A 379 19.72 -5.57 -13.20
CA PHE A 379 19.38 -6.86 -12.61
C PHE A 379 20.62 -7.63 -12.15
N HIS A 380 21.70 -7.62 -12.94
CA HIS A 380 23.00 -8.18 -12.54
C HIS A 380 23.56 -7.50 -11.28
N SER A 381 23.45 -6.17 -11.15
CA SER A 381 23.86 -5.48 -9.93
C SER A 381 23.03 -5.86 -8.70
N MET A 382 21.76 -6.26 -8.87
CA MET A 382 20.90 -6.67 -7.75
C MET A 382 21.14 -8.12 -7.34
N CYS A 383 21.37 -8.99 -8.32
CA CYS A 383 21.47 -10.44 -8.15
C CYS A 383 22.69 -10.98 -8.93
N PRO A 384 23.92 -10.63 -8.55
CA PRO A 384 25.12 -10.95 -9.33
C PRO A 384 25.32 -12.45 -9.51
N ASP A 385 25.23 -13.22 -8.42
CA ASP A 385 25.37 -14.67 -8.44
C ASP A 385 24.08 -15.39 -8.85
N LEU A 386 23.04 -14.72 -9.38
CA LEU A 386 22.05 -15.41 -10.23
C LEU A 386 22.63 -15.72 -11.62
N PHE A 387 23.81 -15.20 -11.92
CA PHE A 387 24.50 -15.34 -13.19
C PHE A 387 25.87 -15.98 -12.97
N ASP A 388 26.36 -16.72 -13.96
CA ASP A 388 27.68 -17.32 -13.94
C ASP A 388 28.75 -16.26 -13.63
N CYS A 389 29.61 -16.59 -12.68
CA CYS A 389 30.72 -15.76 -12.21
C CYS A 389 31.85 -15.55 -13.23
N ASN A 390 31.75 -16.17 -14.42
CA ASN A 390 32.58 -15.91 -15.59
C ASN A 390 31.67 -15.61 -16.80
N PRO A 391 31.27 -14.36 -17.04
CA PRO A 391 30.73 -14.00 -18.34
C PRO A 391 31.81 -14.34 -19.38
N PRO A 392 31.53 -15.16 -20.41
CA PRO A 392 32.49 -15.37 -21.48
C PRO A 392 32.86 -14.01 -22.07
N ASP A 393 34.14 -13.81 -22.34
CA ASP A 393 34.72 -12.57 -22.90
C ASP A 393 33.86 -12.10 -24.09
N LEU A 394 32.98 -11.11 -23.84
CA LEU A 394 31.82 -10.86 -24.71
C LEU A 394 32.28 -10.27 -26.04
N SER A 395 31.77 -10.86 -27.12
CA SER A 395 31.96 -10.41 -28.49
C SER A 395 31.22 -9.09 -28.79
N GLU A 396 31.64 -8.37 -29.84
CA GLU A 396 30.95 -7.16 -30.35
C GLU A 396 29.43 -7.35 -30.64
N LYS A 397 28.94 -8.59 -30.78
CA LYS A 397 27.51 -8.89 -30.96
C LYS A 397 26.69 -8.78 -29.67
N GLU A 398 27.28 -9.05 -28.50
CA GLU A 398 26.61 -8.97 -27.20
C GLU A 398 26.44 -7.51 -26.72
N LYS A 399 27.28 -6.59 -27.23
CA LYS A 399 27.11 -5.13 -27.07
C LYS A 399 25.81 -4.58 -27.68
N ARG A 400 25.09 -5.38 -28.49
CA ARG A 400 23.83 -4.98 -29.17
C ARG A 400 22.54 -5.41 -28.47
N GLY A 401 22.59 -6.01 -27.27
CA GLY A 401 21.41 -6.07 -26.37
C GLY A 401 20.78 -7.43 -26.09
N GLU A 402 21.49 -8.55 -26.30
CA GLU A 402 21.05 -9.88 -25.88
C GLU A 402 22.08 -10.45 -24.87
N TRP A 403 21.75 -10.50 -23.58
CA TRP A 403 22.61 -11.09 -22.55
C TRP A 403 22.09 -12.48 -22.17
N ARG A 404 22.95 -13.50 -22.24
CA ARG A 404 22.66 -14.87 -21.78
C ARG A 404 23.60 -15.26 -20.66
N TYR A 405 23.04 -15.77 -19.58
CA TYR A 405 23.78 -16.25 -18.44
C TYR A 405 23.21 -17.59 -17.98
N HIS A 406 24.10 -18.52 -17.69
CA HIS A 406 23.77 -19.77 -17.05
C HIS A 406 24.19 -19.67 -15.59
N ASN A 407 23.66 -20.52 -14.75
CA ASN A 407 24.12 -20.67 -13.38
C ASN A 407 23.88 -22.12 -13.03
N GLY A 408 24.97 -22.86 -12.84
CA GLY A 408 24.97 -24.32 -12.81
C GLY A 408 24.83 -24.94 -14.21
N ASP A 409 25.64 -25.97 -14.50
CA ASP A 409 25.40 -26.84 -15.65
C ASP A 409 24.41 -27.95 -15.24
N HIS A 410 23.56 -28.43 -16.16
CA HIS A 410 22.63 -29.55 -15.88
C HIS A 410 23.34 -30.86 -15.48
N THR A 411 24.68 -30.87 -15.49
CA THR A 411 25.51 -32.03 -15.21
C THR A 411 26.08 -32.05 -13.80
N THR A 412 26.03 -30.94 -13.06
CA THR A 412 26.59 -30.78 -11.71
C THR A 412 25.50 -31.09 -10.68
N PRO A 413 25.54 -32.26 -10.02
CA PRO A 413 24.45 -32.67 -9.16
C PRO A 413 24.31 -31.73 -7.94
N GLY A 414 23.09 -31.27 -7.69
CA GLY A 414 22.80 -30.44 -6.51
C GLY A 414 23.18 -28.98 -6.61
N GLU A 415 23.56 -28.49 -7.78
CA GLU A 415 23.60 -27.07 -8.06
C GLU A 415 22.23 -26.60 -8.59
N ALA A 416 21.87 -25.34 -8.40
CA ALA A 416 20.66 -24.79 -9.00
C ALA A 416 20.81 -24.76 -10.53
N HIS A 417 19.71 -25.01 -11.27
CA HIS A 417 19.73 -25.05 -12.73
C HIS A 417 18.64 -24.17 -13.34
N TYR A 418 19.05 -23.15 -14.08
CA TYR A 418 18.16 -22.32 -14.89
C TYR A 418 18.95 -21.55 -15.95
N THR A 419 18.26 -21.09 -16.99
CA THR A 419 18.81 -20.15 -17.98
C THR A 419 18.03 -18.86 -17.91
N ILE A 420 18.72 -17.72 -17.76
CA ILE A 420 18.09 -16.39 -17.75
C ILE A 420 18.65 -15.56 -18.90
N SER A 421 17.78 -15.10 -19.78
CA SER A 421 18.11 -14.21 -20.89
C SER A 421 17.36 -12.89 -20.75
N LEU A 422 18.09 -11.76 -20.76
CA LEU A 422 17.53 -10.42 -20.58
C LEU A 422 17.68 -9.59 -21.86
N TYR A 423 16.57 -9.05 -22.36
CA TYR A 423 16.47 -8.27 -23.60
C TYR A 423 15.99 -6.86 -23.28
N GLY A 424 16.92 -5.90 -23.25
CA GLY A 424 16.64 -4.49 -22.99
C GLY A 424 16.42 -3.67 -24.26
N GLY A 425 15.80 -2.49 -24.13
CA GLY A 425 15.61 -1.56 -25.25
C GLY A 425 14.47 -1.94 -26.21
N VAL A 426 13.59 -2.87 -25.80
CA VAL A 426 12.53 -3.41 -26.66
C VAL A 426 11.18 -2.80 -26.28
N ASP A 427 10.64 -1.97 -27.18
CA ASP A 427 9.30 -1.39 -27.01
C ASP A 427 8.23 -2.34 -27.56
N THR A 428 7.33 -2.79 -26.68
CA THR A 428 6.26 -3.77 -26.98
C THR A 428 5.26 -3.30 -28.03
N ARG A 429 5.24 -2.00 -28.35
CA ARG A 429 4.35 -1.40 -29.36
C ARG A 429 4.92 -1.53 -30.78
N LEU A 430 6.22 -1.76 -30.92
CA LEU A 430 6.90 -1.77 -32.22
C LEU A 430 6.87 -3.17 -32.87
N ALA A 431 7.09 -3.21 -34.19
CA ALA A 431 7.18 -4.47 -34.94
C ALA A 431 8.43 -5.29 -34.58
N SER A 432 9.48 -4.64 -34.08
CA SER A 432 10.69 -5.32 -33.59
C SER A 432 10.40 -6.28 -32.44
N PHE A 433 9.46 -5.92 -31.55
CA PHE A 433 8.97 -6.82 -30.51
C PHE A 433 8.30 -8.05 -31.12
N ASP A 434 7.44 -7.88 -32.13
CA ASP A 434 6.73 -8.99 -32.77
C ASP A 434 7.68 -9.98 -33.43
N GLU A 435 8.72 -9.48 -34.10
CA GLU A 435 9.77 -10.32 -34.70
C GLU A 435 10.59 -11.05 -33.63
N MET A 436 10.83 -10.43 -32.49
CA MET A 436 11.53 -11.08 -31.37
C MET A 436 10.68 -12.20 -30.75
N ILE A 437 9.38 -11.96 -30.53
CA ILE A 437 8.46 -12.98 -29.99
C ILE A 437 8.39 -14.22 -30.89
N LYS A 438 8.55 -14.06 -32.22
CA LYS A 438 8.60 -15.19 -33.15
C LYS A 438 9.77 -16.15 -32.93
N ARG A 439 10.80 -15.73 -32.20
CA ARG A 439 11.95 -16.57 -31.83
C ARG A 439 11.62 -17.50 -30.65
N PHE A 440 10.69 -17.12 -29.79
CA PHE A 440 10.28 -17.87 -28.60
C PHE A 440 9.14 -18.85 -28.92
N ARG A 441 9.41 -19.84 -29.78
CA ARG A 441 8.39 -20.81 -30.24
C ARG A 441 8.10 -21.92 -29.24
N ASP A 442 8.95 -22.09 -28.24
CA ASP A 442 8.79 -23.12 -27.22
C ASP A 442 8.10 -22.60 -25.96
N THR A 443 7.86 -21.29 -25.83
CA THR A 443 7.20 -20.66 -24.66
C THR A 443 5.98 -21.43 -24.19
N THR A 444 5.96 -21.71 -22.88
CA THR A 444 4.90 -22.42 -22.15
C THR A 444 4.17 -21.48 -21.19
N TYR A 445 4.89 -20.49 -20.65
CA TYR A 445 4.38 -19.54 -19.66
C TYR A 445 4.75 -18.10 -20.01
N VAL A 446 3.83 -17.16 -19.77
CA VAL A 446 4.02 -15.73 -20.04
C VAL A 446 3.50 -14.92 -18.85
N PHE A 447 4.29 -13.92 -18.45
CA PHE A 447 3.93 -12.97 -17.41
C PHE A 447 4.08 -11.53 -17.93
N VAL A 448 3.02 -10.72 -17.86
CA VAL A 448 2.98 -9.35 -18.42
C VAL A 448 2.81 -8.31 -17.32
N THR A 449 3.72 -7.33 -17.27
CA THR A 449 3.70 -6.20 -16.32
C THR A 449 4.40 -4.94 -16.85
N LEU A 450 3.61 -4.00 -17.36
CA LEU A 450 4.02 -2.77 -18.05
C LEU A 450 3.54 -1.51 -17.32
N GLY A 451 3.24 -1.62 -16.03
CA GLY A 451 2.96 -0.50 -15.12
C GLY A 451 1.55 0.10 -15.18
N SER A 452 0.72 -0.24 -16.17
CA SER A 452 -0.69 0.17 -16.23
C SER A 452 -1.58 -0.95 -16.74
N ASP A 453 -2.81 -1.00 -16.25
CA ASP A 453 -3.81 -2.00 -16.65
C ASP A 453 -4.02 -2.03 -18.16
N ASP A 454 -4.13 -0.85 -18.80
CA ASP A 454 -4.33 -0.76 -20.25
C ASP A 454 -3.18 -1.38 -21.04
N MET A 455 -1.93 -1.03 -20.70
CA MET A 455 -0.76 -1.58 -21.38
C MET A 455 -0.63 -3.08 -21.16
N ASN A 456 -0.93 -3.55 -19.95
CA ASN A 456 -0.94 -4.95 -19.57
C ASN A 456 -1.93 -5.75 -20.43
N VAL A 457 -3.18 -5.30 -20.47
CA VAL A 457 -4.25 -5.94 -21.25
C VAL A 457 -3.92 -5.94 -22.74
N VAL A 458 -3.48 -4.81 -23.29
CA VAL A 458 -3.15 -4.67 -24.72
C VAL A 458 -2.02 -5.62 -25.12
N VAL A 459 -0.94 -5.67 -24.34
CA VAL A 459 0.21 -6.51 -24.68
C VAL A 459 -0.05 -7.99 -24.43
N ALA A 460 -0.77 -8.36 -23.37
CA ALA A 460 -1.22 -9.74 -23.15
C ALA A 460 -2.09 -10.24 -24.32
N THR A 461 -3.02 -9.41 -24.79
CA THR A 461 -3.86 -9.72 -25.96
C THR A 461 -3.04 -9.85 -27.24
N LYS A 462 -2.07 -8.94 -27.46
CA LYS A 462 -1.14 -9.00 -28.60
C LYS A 462 -0.33 -10.30 -28.59
N LEU A 463 0.23 -10.67 -27.45
CA LEU A 463 1.00 -11.91 -27.26
C LEU A 463 0.14 -13.14 -27.55
N ARG A 464 -1.09 -13.20 -27.04
CA ARG A 464 -2.02 -14.29 -27.36
C ARG A 464 -2.22 -14.44 -28.88
N ILE A 465 -2.43 -13.33 -29.59
CA ILE A 465 -2.58 -13.34 -31.05
C ILE A 465 -1.31 -13.86 -31.74
N LEU A 466 -0.14 -13.37 -31.35
CA LEU A 466 1.15 -13.78 -31.92
C LEU A 466 1.42 -15.27 -31.68
N PHE A 467 1.21 -15.76 -30.45
CA PHE A 467 1.40 -17.17 -30.11
C PHE A 467 0.44 -18.09 -30.88
N ARG A 468 -0.84 -17.70 -31.02
CA ARG A 468 -1.81 -18.48 -31.81
C ARG A 468 -1.44 -18.53 -33.29
N ARG A 469 -0.87 -17.46 -33.86
CA ARG A 469 -0.32 -17.48 -35.23
C ARG A 469 0.86 -18.44 -35.39
N MET A 470 1.61 -18.69 -34.32
CA MET A 470 2.69 -19.67 -34.29
C MET A 470 2.23 -21.09 -33.98
N GLY A 471 0.93 -21.31 -33.74
CA GLY A 471 0.38 -22.61 -33.39
C GLY A 471 0.65 -23.03 -31.94
N ILE A 472 1.08 -22.10 -31.06
CA ILE A 472 1.30 -22.39 -29.64
C ILE A 472 0.33 -21.59 -28.77
N SER A 473 0.10 -22.08 -27.55
CA SER A 473 -0.87 -21.46 -26.63
C SER A 473 -0.33 -21.49 -25.20
N PRO A 474 0.71 -20.69 -24.89
CA PRO A 474 1.22 -20.61 -23.52
C PRO A 474 0.16 -20.03 -22.58
N ILE A 475 0.31 -20.25 -21.29
CA ILE A 475 -0.51 -19.61 -20.26
C ILE A 475 -0.03 -18.16 -20.11
N ILE A 476 -0.96 -17.21 -20.07
CA ILE A 476 -0.64 -15.77 -20.00
C ILE A 476 -1.25 -15.19 -18.74
N HIS A 477 -0.41 -14.87 -17.77
CA HIS A 477 -0.76 -14.07 -16.60
C HIS A 477 -0.45 -12.59 -16.83
N THR A 478 -1.36 -11.72 -16.40
CA THR A 478 -1.18 -10.27 -16.52
C THR A 478 -1.76 -9.53 -15.31
N ILE A 479 -1.09 -8.46 -14.87
CA ILE A 479 -1.57 -7.65 -13.74
C ILE A 479 -2.70 -6.73 -14.18
N VAL A 480 -3.82 -6.75 -13.46
CA VAL A 480 -4.92 -5.79 -13.64
C VAL A 480 -5.48 -5.40 -12.28
N TYR A 481 -5.25 -4.15 -11.87
CA TYR A 481 -5.67 -3.63 -10.57
C TYR A 481 -7.16 -3.28 -10.54
N ASN A 482 -7.67 -2.67 -11.61
CA ASN A 482 -9.05 -2.21 -11.72
C ASN A 482 -10.02 -3.40 -11.83
N THR A 483 -10.99 -3.45 -10.93
CA THR A 483 -11.95 -4.56 -10.84
C THR A 483 -12.79 -4.76 -12.10
N ASN A 484 -13.20 -3.69 -12.77
CA ASN A 484 -14.03 -3.82 -13.98
C ASN A 484 -13.21 -4.37 -15.14
N SER A 485 -11.99 -3.86 -15.33
CA SER A 485 -11.06 -4.35 -16.36
C SER A 485 -10.65 -5.81 -16.11
N TYR A 486 -10.47 -6.17 -14.83
CA TYR A 486 -10.17 -7.52 -14.41
C TYR A 486 -11.27 -8.51 -14.83
N GLU A 487 -12.54 -8.23 -14.48
CA GLU A 487 -13.66 -9.11 -14.82
C GLU A 487 -13.91 -9.17 -16.33
N ALA A 488 -13.74 -8.04 -17.03
CA ALA A 488 -13.87 -7.98 -18.48
C ALA A 488 -12.81 -8.85 -19.20
N LEU A 489 -11.55 -8.82 -18.74
CA LEU A 489 -10.48 -9.62 -19.33
C LEU A 489 -10.66 -11.11 -19.03
N LYS A 490 -11.02 -11.45 -17.79
CA LYS A 490 -11.25 -12.83 -17.33
C LYS A 490 -12.29 -13.57 -18.18
N HIS A 491 -13.31 -12.84 -18.66
CA HIS A 491 -14.37 -13.37 -19.52
C HIS A 491 -14.21 -12.95 -20.99
N GLY A 492 -13.06 -12.40 -21.36
CA GLY A 492 -12.77 -11.86 -22.68
C GLY A 492 -12.89 -12.91 -23.78
N LYS A 493 -13.77 -12.66 -24.74
CA LYS A 493 -13.98 -13.49 -25.93
C LYS A 493 -13.90 -12.65 -27.20
N THR A 494 -13.51 -13.29 -28.28
CA THR A 494 -13.63 -12.75 -29.64
C THR A 494 -15.10 -12.66 -30.08
N ALA A 495 -15.37 -11.95 -31.18
CA ALA A 495 -16.72 -11.86 -31.76
C ALA A 495 -17.30 -13.23 -32.15
N SER A 496 -16.45 -14.22 -32.45
CA SER A 496 -16.86 -15.61 -32.74
C SER A 496 -17.05 -16.46 -31.47
N GLY A 497 -16.89 -15.89 -30.28
CA GLY A 497 -17.07 -16.58 -28.99
C GLY A 497 -15.83 -17.32 -28.48
N GLN A 498 -14.71 -17.31 -29.20
CA GLN A 498 -13.46 -17.94 -28.77
C GLN A 498 -12.82 -17.12 -27.63
N SER A 499 -12.47 -17.78 -26.53
CA SER A 499 -11.77 -17.16 -25.39
C SER A 499 -10.37 -16.68 -25.77
N TYR A 500 -9.95 -15.55 -25.21
CA TYR A 500 -8.55 -15.12 -25.26
C TYR A 500 -7.66 -15.94 -24.32
N ASP A 501 -8.23 -16.62 -23.33
CA ASP A 501 -7.48 -17.47 -22.39
C ASP A 501 -6.33 -16.71 -21.70
N ILE A 502 -6.61 -15.48 -21.27
CA ILE A 502 -5.68 -14.64 -20.51
C ILE A 502 -6.19 -14.60 -19.08
N VAL A 503 -5.29 -14.84 -18.12
CA VAL A 503 -5.64 -14.93 -16.71
C VAL A 503 -5.16 -13.63 -16.03
N PRO A 504 -6.08 -12.67 -15.76
CA PRO A 504 -5.72 -11.49 -14.99
C PRO A 504 -5.50 -11.85 -13.51
N PHE A 505 -4.60 -11.16 -12.84
CA PHE A 505 -4.38 -11.25 -11.39
C PHE A 505 -4.07 -9.87 -10.79
N GLY A 506 -4.08 -9.74 -9.46
CA GLY A 506 -3.65 -8.50 -8.78
C GLY A 506 -4.73 -7.41 -8.61
N ASN A 507 -6.01 -7.75 -8.77
CA ASN A 507 -7.11 -6.83 -8.48
C ASN A 507 -6.98 -6.25 -7.06
N ILE A 508 -7.24 -4.96 -6.90
CA ILE A 508 -7.10 -4.25 -5.61
C ILE A 508 -7.97 -4.91 -4.53
N SER A 509 -9.19 -5.34 -4.86
CA SER A 509 -10.14 -5.88 -3.87
C SER A 509 -9.67 -7.20 -3.26
N THR A 510 -9.00 -8.05 -4.05
CA THR A 510 -8.47 -9.33 -3.56
C THR A 510 -7.13 -9.13 -2.87
N THR A 511 -6.25 -8.35 -3.49
CA THR A 511 -4.87 -8.09 -3.00
C THR A 511 -4.87 -7.36 -1.67
N PHE A 512 -5.72 -6.33 -1.51
CA PHE A 512 -5.88 -5.58 -0.28
C PHE A 512 -7.09 -6.08 0.49
N SER A 513 -7.06 -7.35 0.89
CA SER A 513 -8.11 -7.99 1.68
C SER A 513 -7.60 -8.42 3.05
N ALA A 514 -8.53 -8.66 3.98
CA ALA A 514 -8.18 -9.20 5.29
C ALA A 514 -7.60 -10.63 5.19
N ASN A 515 -7.92 -11.39 4.14
CA ASN A 515 -7.30 -12.70 3.89
C ASN A 515 -5.83 -12.53 3.52
N CYS A 516 -5.51 -11.65 2.57
CA CYS A 516 -4.13 -11.49 2.13
C CYS A 516 -3.23 -10.77 3.16
N ILE A 517 -3.77 -9.80 3.92
CA ILE A 517 -2.96 -8.96 4.82
C ILE A 517 -2.91 -9.47 6.25
N LEU A 518 -4.02 -9.96 6.82
CA LEU A 518 -4.08 -10.33 8.25
C LEU A 518 -4.10 -11.84 8.48
N ASN A 519 -4.78 -12.58 7.59
CA ASN A 519 -5.07 -13.99 7.76
C ASN A 519 -4.51 -14.80 6.57
N SER A 520 -3.28 -14.50 6.15
CA SER A 520 -2.69 -15.19 5.01
C SER A 520 -2.37 -16.63 5.39
N ASP A 521 -3.05 -17.59 4.75
CA ASP A 521 -2.79 -19.01 4.96
C ASP A 521 -1.35 -19.37 4.61
N LEU A 522 -0.80 -18.73 3.57
CA LEU A 522 0.60 -18.91 3.15
C LEU A 522 1.56 -18.46 4.25
N GLU A 523 1.31 -17.32 4.89
CA GLU A 523 2.13 -16.84 6.00
C GLU A 523 1.99 -17.69 7.26
N ALA A 524 0.77 -18.18 7.55
CA ALA A 524 0.55 -19.06 8.68
C ALA A 524 1.34 -20.36 8.52
N LYS A 525 1.35 -20.94 7.30
CA LYS A 525 2.18 -22.10 6.96
C LYS A 525 3.68 -21.76 7.05
N ALA A 526 4.10 -20.60 6.58
CA ALA A 526 5.50 -20.18 6.65
C ALA A 526 5.99 -20.00 8.09
N LEU A 527 5.17 -19.39 8.95
CA LEU A 527 5.46 -19.30 10.38
C LEU A 527 5.54 -20.69 11.01
N ALA A 528 4.59 -21.58 10.71
CA ALA A 528 4.61 -22.94 11.23
C ALA A 528 5.89 -23.70 10.82
N ARG A 529 6.32 -23.57 9.56
CA ARG A 529 7.58 -24.15 9.06
C ARG A 529 8.80 -23.56 9.76
N HIS A 530 8.85 -22.23 9.92
CA HIS A 530 9.91 -21.55 10.65
C HIS A 530 10.02 -22.04 12.10
N MET A 531 8.89 -22.09 12.80
CA MET A 531 8.83 -22.52 14.19
C MET A 531 9.18 -24.00 14.35
N LYS A 532 8.85 -24.86 13.37
CA LYS A 532 9.28 -26.26 13.37
C LYS A 532 10.81 -26.39 13.35
N TYR A 533 11.47 -25.68 12.43
CA TYR A 533 12.93 -25.64 12.34
C TYR A 533 13.57 -25.13 13.63
N VAL A 534 13.11 -23.97 14.13
CA VAL A 534 13.63 -23.38 15.36
C VAL A 534 13.46 -24.33 16.54
N ASN A 535 12.30 -24.96 16.66
CA ASN A 535 12.01 -25.87 17.76
C ASN A 535 12.90 -27.11 17.74
N HIS A 536 13.27 -27.60 16.55
CA HIS A 536 14.25 -28.67 16.39
C HIS A 536 15.63 -28.23 16.90
N VAL A 537 16.13 -27.10 16.41
CA VAL A 537 17.45 -26.55 16.80
C VAL A 537 17.55 -26.30 18.32
N ILE A 538 16.50 -25.76 18.94
CA ILE A 538 16.48 -25.54 20.40
C ILE A 538 16.46 -26.88 21.16
N ALA A 539 15.73 -27.88 20.66
CA ALA A 539 15.68 -29.20 21.28
C ALA A 539 17.03 -29.93 21.22
N GLU A 540 17.78 -29.80 20.13
CA GLU A 540 19.14 -30.37 20.00
C GLU A 540 20.13 -29.76 20.99
N GLN A 541 19.89 -28.51 21.43
CA GLN A 541 20.69 -27.86 22.47
C GLN A 541 20.31 -28.32 23.89
N GLY A 542 19.31 -29.18 24.05
CA GLY A 542 18.85 -29.69 25.35
C GLY A 542 18.08 -28.67 26.20
N ILE A 543 17.56 -27.60 25.58
CA ILE A 543 16.86 -26.52 26.28
C ILE A 543 15.38 -26.88 26.48
N GLU A 544 14.91 -26.84 27.73
CA GLU A 544 13.56 -27.25 28.11
C GLU A 544 12.82 -26.20 28.98
N GLY A 545 11.55 -26.48 29.30
CA GLY A 545 10.79 -25.69 30.25
C GLY A 545 10.51 -24.24 29.82
N GLU A 546 10.66 -23.30 30.75
CA GLU A 546 10.30 -21.89 30.54
C GLU A 546 11.32 -21.16 29.64
N GLU A 547 12.58 -21.58 29.66
CA GLU A 547 13.62 -21.05 28.78
C GLU A 547 13.29 -21.36 27.31
N ARG A 548 12.89 -22.60 27.01
CA ARG A 548 12.42 -23.00 25.67
C ARG A 548 11.26 -22.14 25.19
N LYS A 549 10.25 -21.88 26.05
CA LYS A 549 9.11 -21.03 25.68
C LYS A 549 9.54 -19.59 25.39
N SER A 550 10.44 -19.06 26.21
CA SER A 550 10.98 -17.71 26.01
C SER A 550 11.75 -17.60 24.70
N MET A 551 12.57 -18.59 24.35
CA MET A 551 13.33 -18.61 23.09
C MET A 551 12.40 -18.77 21.88
N LEU A 552 11.41 -19.65 21.94
CA LEU A 552 10.42 -19.80 20.87
C LEU A 552 9.64 -18.50 20.63
N ALA A 553 9.26 -17.79 21.69
CA ALA A 553 8.60 -16.49 21.56
C ALA A 553 9.52 -15.43 20.94
N ALA A 554 10.81 -15.45 21.26
CA ALA A 554 11.80 -14.56 20.67
C ALA A 554 12.02 -14.86 19.18
N GLU A 555 12.04 -16.13 18.78
CA GLU A 555 12.20 -16.53 17.38
C GLU A 555 10.94 -16.29 16.53
N GLU A 556 9.74 -16.38 17.10
CA GLU A 556 8.55 -15.86 16.42
C GLU A 556 8.71 -14.35 16.12
N GLU A 557 9.31 -13.58 17.04
CA GLU A 557 9.59 -12.16 16.80
C GLU A 557 10.63 -11.96 15.69
N THR A 558 11.68 -12.80 15.62
CA THR A 558 12.69 -12.73 14.55
C THR A 558 12.07 -13.02 13.18
N PHE A 559 11.10 -13.93 13.08
CA PHE A 559 10.36 -14.20 11.85
C PHE A 559 9.66 -12.94 11.30
N TRP A 560 8.96 -12.19 12.16
CA TRP A 560 8.25 -10.98 11.72
C TRP A 560 9.17 -9.76 11.53
N LYS A 561 10.31 -9.75 12.21
CA LYS A 561 11.27 -8.65 12.23
C LYS A 561 12.26 -8.67 11.07
N TYR A 562 12.71 -9.86 10.67
CA TYR A 562 13.73 -10.02 9.64
C TYR A 562 13.11 -10.60 8.37
N ASP A 563 13.03 -9.76 7.34
CA ASP A 563 12.47 -10.10 6.03
C ASP A 563 13.11 -11.36 5.44
N TYR A 564 14.41 -11.61 5.66
CA TYR A 564 15.07 -12.84 5.20
C TYR A 564 14.40 -14.10 5.76
N ASN A 565 14.12 -14.14 7.08
CA ASN A 565 13.49 -15.29 7.73
C ASN A 565 12.08 -15.51 7.17
N TYR A 566 11.31 -14.43 7.12
CA TYR A 566 9.96 -14.44 6.56
C TYR A 566 9.93 -14.95 5.11
N ARG A 567 10.73 -14.35 4.23
CA ARG A 567 10.74 -14.66 2.79
C ARG A 567 11.25 -16.07 2.52
N SER A 568 12.31 -16.49 3.22
CA SER A 568 12.88 -17.83 3.03
C SER A 568 11.89 -18.91 3.44
N SER A 569 11.11 -18.68 4.50
CA SER A 569 10.07 -19.61 4.94
C SER A 569 8.89 -19.66 3.98
N ILE A 570 8.48 -18.53 3.39
CA ILE A 570 7.43 -18.50 2.34
C ILE A 570 7.88 -19.31 1.11
N ALA A 571 9.10 -19.05 0.60
CA ALA A 571 9.64 -19.76 -0.56
C ALA A 571 9.71 -21.28 -0.33
N SER A 572 10.15 -21.69 0.86
CA SER A 572 10.24 -23.10 1.24
C SER A 572 8.86 -23.77 1.38
N VAL A 573 7.85 -23.07 1.89
CA VAL A 573 6.46 -23.58 1.92
C VAL A 573 5.90 -23.77 0.52
N LEU A 574 6.05 -22.77 -0.35
CA LEU A 574 5.57 -22.86 -1.73
C LEU A 574 6.21 -24.06 -2.41
N HIS A 575 7.54 -24.13 -2.40
CA HIS A 575 8.25 -25.22 -3.04
C HIS A 575 7.85 -26.59 -2.49
N TYR A 576 7.72 -26.75 -1.17
CA TYR A 576 7.22 -27.98 -0.56
C TYR A 576 5.84 -28.40 -1.08
N GLU A 577 4.87 -27.47 -1.15
CA GLU A 577 3.54 -27.78 -1.69
C GLU A 577 3.60 -28.26 -3.15
N PHE A 578 4.45 -27.63 -3.95
CA PHE A 578 4.59 -27.97 -5.36
C PHE A 578 5.40 -29.26 -5.59
N LYS A 579 6.32 -29.65 -4.69
CA LYS A 579 6.93 -30.99 -4.71
C LYS A 579 5.86 -32.08 -4.68
N VAL A 580 4.89 -31.94 -3.76
CA VAL A 580 3.77 -32.89 -3.61
C VAL A 580 2.89 -32.90 -4.86
N ARG A 581 2.50 -31.72 -5.36
CA ARG A 581 1.62 -31.62 -6.54
C ARG A 581 2.29 -32.09 -7.84
N CYS A 582 3.61 -31.91 -7.97
CA CYS A 582 4.38 -32.40 -9.11
C CYS A 582 4.71 -33.91 -9.02
N GLY A 583 4.32 -34.59 -7.94
CA GLY A 583 4.56 -36.03 -7.77
C GLY A 583 6.03 -36.37 -7.54
N SER A 584 6.79 -35.50 -6.87
CA SER A 584 8.18 -35.79 -6.51
C SER A 584 8.26 -37.06 -5.65
N PRO A 585 9.21 -37.99 -5.89
CA PRO A 585 9.33 -39.24 -5.13
C PRO A 585 9.35 -39.05 -3.61
N GLY A 586 8.49 -39.77 -2.89
CA GLY A 586 8.40 -39.74 -1.42
C GLY A 586 7.87 -38.43 -0.83
N SER A 587 7.37 -37.49 -1.65
CA SER A 587 6.82 -36.22 -1.18
C SER A 587 5.50 -36.36 -0.42
N GLU A 588 4.73 -37.39 -0.74
CA GLU A 588 3.48 -37.80 -0.08
C GLU A 588 3.70 -38.49 1.28
N LYS A 589 4.92 -38.96 1.54
CA LYS A 589 5.30 -39.66 2.76
C LYS A 589 5.78 -38.69 3.83
N ALA A 590 5.53 -39.03 5.08
CA ALA A 590 6.18 -38.35 6.20
C ALA A 590 7.70 -38.58 6.15
N PRO A 591 8.54 -37.63 6.62
CA PRO A 591 10.00 -37.75 6.57
C PRO A 591 10.55 -39.06 7.16
N ALA A 592 9.92 -39.57 8.22
CA ALA A 592 10.31 -40.81 8.87
C ALA A 592 10.05 -42.06 8.03
N ASP A 593 9.08 -41.99 7.11
CA ASP A 593 8.66 -43.11 6.25
C ASP A 593 9.35 -43.10 4.88
N ARG A 594 10.15 -42.06 4.59
CA ARG A 594 10.95 -41.95 3.36
C ARG A 594 12.13 -42.92 3.41
N THR A 595 12.40 -43.57 2.29
CA THR A 595 13.65 -44.32 2.08
C THR A 595 14.85 -43.36 2.07
N GLU A 596 16.05 -43.86 2.32
CA GLU A 596 17.26 -43.01 2.28
C GLU A 596 17.48 -42.36 0.90
N ALA A 597 17.15 -43.06 -0.19
CA ALA A 597 17.24 -42.50 -1.54
C ALA A 597 16.26 -41.33 -1.74
N GLU A 598 15.03 -41.44 -1.23
CA GLU A 598 14.05 -40.35 -1.23
C GLU A 598 14.53 -39.18 -0.37
N LYS A 599 15.05 -39.43 0.85
CA LYS A 599 15.60 -38.36 1.70
C LYS A 599 16.72 -37.61 1.01
N VAL A 600 17.69 -38.33 0.44
CA VAL A 600 18.79 -37.74 -0.34
C VAL A 600 18.22 -36.89 -1.47
N PHE A 601 17.28 -37.41 -2.25
CA PHE A 601 16.62 -36.64 -3.32
C PHE A 601 15.99 -35.32 -2.81
N HIS A 602 15.26 -35.35 -1.69
CA HIS A 602 14.66 -34.14 -1.11
C HIS A 602 15.71 -33.13 -0.62
N ARG A 603 16.84 -33.60 -0.05
CA ARG A 603 17.96 -32.75 0.38
C ARG A 603 18.62 -32.05 -0.81
N TYR A 604 18.87 -32.77 -1.90
CA TYR A 604 19.38 -32.18 -3.15
C TYR A 604 18.41 -31.10 -3.66
N LEU A 605 17.13 -31.43 -3.76
CA LEU A 605 16.15 -30.51 -4.33
C LEU A 605 15.94 -29.24 -3.46
N GLU A 606 15.94 -29.39 -2.14
CA GLU A 606 15.87 -28.25 -1.22
C GLU A 606 17.13 -27.38 -1.30
N HIS A 607 18.31 -27.98 -1.44
CA HIS A 607 19.55 -27.22 -1.61
C HIS A 607 19.59 -26.45 -2.93
N GLN A 608 19.15 -27.05 -4.04
CA GLN A 608 19.03 -26.37 -5.34
C GLN A 608 18.09 -25.17 -5.26
N ARG A 609 16.90 -25.36 -4.67
CA ARG A 609 15.93 -24.30 -4.40
C ARG A 609 16.53 -23.21 -3.51
N TRP A 610 17.22 -23.59 -2.43
CA TRP A 610 17.82 -22.66 -1.49
C TRP A 610 18.96 -21.85 -2.13
N ASN A 611 19.86 -22.48 -2.88
CA ASN A 611 20.92 -21.81 -3.65
C ASN A 611 20.32 -20.76 -4.59
N ALA A 612 19.34 -21.15 -5.42
CA ALA A 612 18.66 -20.23 -6.32
C ALA A 612 17.99 -19.06 -5.58
N TYR A 613 17.33 -19.34 -4.45
CA TYR A 613 16.65 -18.33 -3.64
C TYR A 613 17.65 -17.33 -3.05
N VAL A 614 18.72 -17.81 -2.42
CA VAL A 614 19.71 -16.96 -1.76
C VAL A 614 20.46 -16.08 -2.78
N ARG A 615 20.82 -16.64 -3.94
CA ARG A 615 21.35 -15.89 -5.09
C ARG A 615 20.37 -14.82 -5.58
N SER A 616 19.07 -15.16 -5.65
CA SER A 616 18.04 -14.19 -6.05
C SER A 616 17.88 -13.03 -5.07
N GLU A 617 18.18 -13.23 -3.79
CA GLU A 617 18.20 -12.15 -2.79
C GLU A 617 19.50 -11.33 -2.82
N GLY A 618 20.39 -11.61 -3.77
CA GLY A 618 21.62 -10.85 -4.04
C GLY A 618 22.83 -11.31 -3.25
N PHE A 619 22.80 -12.53 -2.70
CA PHE A 619 23.97 -13.10 -2.06
C PHE A 619 24.95 -13.70 -3.06
N VAL A 620 26.24 -13.57 -2.75
CA VAL A 620 27.34 -14.15 -3.52
C VAL A 620 28.12 -15.18 -2.72
N TYR A 621 28.74 -16.13 -3.41
CA TYR A 621 29.68 -17.04 -2.78
C TYR A 621 30.88 -16.27 -2.22
N ALA A 622 31.22 -16.54 -0.96
CA ALA A 622 32.54 -16.22 -0.41
C ALA A 622 32.89 -17.20 0.71
N PRO A 623 34.18 -17.44 1.00
CA PRO A 623 34.61 -18.38 2.04
C PRO A 623 34.09 -18.05 3.45
N VAL A 624 33.70 -16.80 3.69
CA VAL A 624 33.17 -16.33 4.96
C VAL A 624 31.78 -15.76 4.75
N ARG A 625 30.86 -16.14 5.64
CA ARG A 625 29.51 -15.58 5.66
C ARG A 625 29.51 -14.18 6.26
N ASP A 626 28.99 -13.22 5.52
CA ASP A 626 28.73 -11.86 5.97
C ASP A 626 27.35 -11.42 5.47
N LYS A 627 26.43 -11.17 6.40
CA LYS A 627 25.06 -10.76 6.06
C LYS A 627 24.99 -9.35 5.47
N LEU A 628 25.91 -8.47 5.85
CA LEU A 628 25.96 -7.08 5.35
C LEU A 628 26.53 -7.06 3.93
N ALA A 629 27.62 -7.78 3.70
CA ALA A 629 28.20 -7.94 2.36
C ALA A 629 27.40 -8.90 1.46
N LYS A 630 26.36 -9.53 2.01
CA LYS A 630 25.59 -10.61 1.38
C LYS A 630 26.49 -11.72 0.83
N THR A 631 27.44 -12.20 1.62
CA THR A 631 28.26 -13.35 1.24
C THR A 631 27.85 -14.60 2.00
N HIS A 632 27.96 -15.77 1.36
CA HIS A 632 27.64 -17.05 1.99
C HIS A 632 28.56 -18.19 1.50
N HIS A 633 29.16 -18.92 2.44
CA HIS A 633 30.12 -20.00 2.16
C HIS A 633 29.48 -21.30 1.68
N LEU A 634 28.18 -21.49 1.93
CA LEU A 634 27.42 -22.65 1.46
C LEU A 634 26.78 -22.48 0.07
N LEU A 635 27.08 -21.40 -0.66
CA LEU A 635 26.64 -21.22 -2.05
C LEU A 635 27.52 -22.04 -3.00
N VAL A 636 27.54 -23.34 -2.78
CA VAL A 636 28.32 -24.35 -3.51
C VAL A 636 27.39 -25.50 -3.91
N PRO A 637 27.80 -26.38 -4.84
CA PRO A 637 27.07 -27.62 -5.12
C PRO A 637 26.84 -28.45 -3.85
N PHE A 638 25.76 -29.22 -3.82
CA PHE A 638 25.38 -30.03 -2.64
C PHE A 638 26.51 -30.94 -2.16
N ASP A 639 27.22 -31.57 -3.10
CA ASP A 639 28.28 -32.54 -2.80
C ASP A 639 29.50 -31.88 -2.13
N ASP A 640 29.67 -30.57 -2.30
CA ASP A 640 30.74 -29.77 -1.71
C ASP A 640 30.38 -29.22 -0.31
N LEU A 641 29.15 -29.43 0.16
CA LEU A 641 28.74 -29.03 1.50
C LEU A 641 29.43 -29.87 2.59
N PRO A 642 29.67 -29.29 3.78
CA PRO A 642 30.02 -30.09 4.95
C PRO A 642 28.95 -31.16 5.22
N TYR A 643 29.36 -32.35 5.65
CA TYR A 643 28.44 -33.47 5.90
C TYR A 643 27.28 -33.10 6.85
N SER A 644 27.54 -32.29 7.88
CA SER A 644 26.50 -31.80 8.80
C SER A 644 25.42 -30.97 8.10
N GLU A 645 25.77 -30.24 7.05
CA GLU A 645 24.84 -29.45 6.25
C GLU A 645 24.08 -30.31 5.24
N GLN A 646 24.65 -31.43 4.78
CA GLN A 646 23.99 -32.35 3.85
C GLN A 646 22.84 -33.14 4.50
N ILE A 647 22.87 -33.36 5.81
CA ILE A 647 21.91 -34.24 6.50
C ILE A 647 20.78 -33.50 7.23
N LYS A 648 20.72 -32.17 7.14
CA LYS A 648 19.77 -31.35 7.93
C LYS A 648 18.37 -31.23 7.30
N ASP A 649 18.24 -31.43 6.00
CA ASP A 649 17.03 -31.08 5.22
C ASP A 649 16.21 -32.30 4.82
N ASP A 650 15.72 -33.07 5.80
CA ASP A 650 14.87 -34.26 5.57
C ASP A 650 13.38 -33.97 5.33
N ASP A 651 12.95 -32.72 5.53
CA ASP A 651 11.56 -32.23 5.47
C ASP A 651 11.24 -31.37 4.23
#